data_AF-A0A1B7L357-F1
#
_entry.id   AF-A0A1B7L357-F1
#
_cell.length_a   1.000
_cell.length_b   1.000
_cell.length_c   1.000
_cell.angle_alpha   90.00
_cell.angle_beta   90.00
_cell.angle_gamma   90.00
#
_symmetry.space_group_name_H-M   'P 1'
#
loop_
_entity.id
_entity.type
_entity.pdbx_description
1 polymer ?
#
loop_
_entity_poly.entity_id
_entity_poly.type
_entity_poly.pdbx_seq_one_letter_code
_entity_poly.pdbx_strand_id
1 'polypeptide(L)'
;MRANQYGETTVSKLPFALTLCGVVLSAPVYAQQQPHIWHAITFGQSTDVNFSSNVLPEKVGVNDVTIAGNKLDTTSKADLSQPVTIESRGGKIANSHDGLTFFYTQLPADQNFSLQATVTVNQFGPENGAKPAAQEGAGLLVRDILGKPRQNPLKPGYEEFPAASNMVMNAIMTQDRKDTDHVKIQAMYRQGVSQPWGNAGAAITKKSYKEQISLAKTGTFRLKLQRTNDGYITSWAPAGSNDWVSQQVKGADSVTVQDKQHYYVGFFASRNAKITISDATLTTTPAETKASPAWVAKPWPVVAQIASSDKSAGNDYVVQARANYDGTWSVTQNEVVIGANKTVKAGEMMTQPTSLANGNQFSLAFTPANAPDKSVVQKLVVEKIALSSSERIYAGPQGKADNAGTSVSPLDLASAVNMLPPGGTLMLLPGDYAGITIPISASGLADKPKTLEAEGKAVIHGVLLEASYWNIQGIDVTDKSLRITGSHNLVENVMAYHNDDTGIQISSPDKIGRPLWASYNRIVNSESWGNEDPGKINADGFAVKMRVGEGNRLEGCYAHNNVDDGFDLFNKIEDGPNGVVVIENSIARNNTSNGFKLGGEGQPVAHQIRNSIAIGNHLDGFTDNFNPGRLIVENNTAMDNQRFNFIFRPSPYGGPETQGVFKGNKSLRTAPAKYDDAVTGDVDKSNYFIHQGKSVNSAGKEIKATDFLSLTMPEPLLRKPDGTFDLGSFLQKK
;
A
#
# COMPACT_ATOMS: atom_id res chain seq x y z
N MET A 1 33.72 -66.15 -10.23
CA MET A 1 34.39 -65.32 -11.24
C MET A 1 35.48 -64.53 -10.52
N ARG A 2 36.73 -64.79 -10.94
CA ARG A 2 38.08 -64.40 -10.44
C ARG A 2 38.09 -63.26 -9.40
N ALA A 3 38.47 -63.41 -8.12
CA ALA A 3 39.61 -64.05 -7.44
C ALA A 3 40.96 -63.34 -7.63
N ASN A 4 41.51 -62.92 -6.48
CA ASN A 4 42.71 -62.13 -6.22
C ASN A 4 44.06 -62.83 -6.51
N GLN A 5 45.06 -61.99 -6.79
CA GLN A 5 46.49 -62.01 -6.40
C GLN A 5 47.42 -63.19 -6.78
N TYR A 6 48.53 -62.85 -7.43
CA TYR A 6 49.94 -63.30 -7.25
C TYR A 6 50.84 -62.28 -8.03
N GLY A 7 52.02 -61.80 -7.63
CA GLY A 7 52.88 -62.03 -6.47
C GLY A 7 54.08 -61.03 -6.45
N GLU A 8 54.64 -60.82 -5.25
CA GLU A 8 56.05 -60.66 -4.80
C GLU A 8 57.14 -60.07 -5.75
N THR A 9 57.78 -58.92 -5.43
CA THR A 9 59.08 -58.69 -4.71
C THR A 9 60.31 -59.42 -5.30
N THR A 10 61.49 -58.84 -5.58
CA THR A 10 62.25 -57.73 -4.96
C THR A 10 63.51 -57.33 -5.78
N VAL A 11 63.92 -56.05 -5.66
CA VAL A 11 65.31 -55.48 -5.61
C VAL A 11 66.21 -55.46 -6.87
N SER A 12 66.56 -54.26 -7.38
CA SER A 12 67.86 -53.56 -7.14
C SER A 12 68.18 -52.43 -8.14
N LYS A 13 68.48 -51.24 -7.57
CA LYS A 13 69.44 -50.17 -8.00
C LYS A 13 69.08 -49.18 -9.13
N LEU A 14 68.85 -47.93 -8.70
CA LEU A 14 69.17 -46.65 -9.37
C LEU A 14 70.70 -46.49 -9.59
N PRO A 15 71.23 -45.46 -10.29
CA PRO A 15 70.59 -44.22 -10.79
C PRO A 15 70.97 -43.82 -12.25
N PHE A 16 70.25 -42.87 -12.86
CA PHE A 16 70.88 -41.70 -13.51
C PHE A 16 69.84 -40.61 -13.76
N ALA A 17 70.18 -39.39 -13.33
CA ALA A 17 69.39 -38.17 -13.48
C ALA A 17 69.58 -37.57 -14.88
N LEU A 18 68.51 -37.04 -15.47
CA LEU A 18 68.63 -35.97 -16.46
C LEU A 18 67.41 -35.04 -16.37
N THR A 19 67.67 -33.87 -15.83
CA THR A 19 66.78 -32.71 -15.75
C THR A 19 66.65 -32.10 -17.15
N LEU A 20 65.43 -32.01 -17.69
CA LEU A 20 65.15 -31.16 -18.85
C LEU A 20 63.99 -30.21 -18.48
N CYS A 21 64.33 -28.95 -18.24
CA CYS A 21 63.38 -27.84 -18.15
C CYS A 21 62.78 -27.59 -19.54
N GLY A 22 61.52 -27.96 -19.73
CA GLY A 22 60.69 -27.51 -20.85
C GLY A 22 59.71 -26.44 -20.37
N VAL A 23 59.99 -25.17 -20.68
CA VAL A 23 59.06 -24.06 -20.48
C VAL A 23 57.94 -24.19 -21.52
N VAL A 24 56.76 -24.65 -21.11
CA VAL A 24 55.54 -24.51 -21.90
C VAL A 24 54.99 -23.11 -21.63
N LEU A 25 55.25 -22.18 -22.54
CA LEU A 25 54.52 -20.91 -22.62
C LEU A 25 53.09 -21.21 -23.09
N SER A 26 52.22 -21.60 -22.16
CA SER A 26 50.77 -21.57 -22.38
C SER A 26 50.33 -20.11 -22.30
N ALA A 27 50.31 -19.42 -23.45
CA ALA A 27 49.61 -18.16 -23.57
C ALA A 27 48.13 -18.39 -23.22
N PRO A 28 47.54 -17.65 -22.27
CA PRO A 28 46.11 -17.74 -22.06
C PRO A 28 45.43 -17.25 -23.34
N VAL A 29 44.71 -18.14 -24.00
CA VAL A 29 43.72 -17.75 -25.00
C VAL A 29 42.66 -16.96 -24.24
N TYR A 30 42.79 -15.63 -24.24
CA TYR A 30 41.68 -14.76 -23.89
C TYR A 30 40.62 -14.99 -24.97
N ALA A 31 39.66 -15.86 -24.68
CA ALA A 31 38.42 -15.89 -25.43
C ALA A 31 37.86 -14.47 -25.37
N GLN A 32 37.86 -13.78 -26.51
CA GLN A 32 37.33 -12.44 -26.64
C GLN A 32 35.85 -12.52 -26.25
N GLN A 33 35.51 -12.04 -25.06
CA GLN A 33 34.11 -11.99 -24.61
C GLN A 33 33.32 -11.27 -25.69
N GLN A 34 32.27 -11.94 -26.21
CA GLN A 34 31.33 -11.31 -27.13
C GLN A 34 30.87 -9.98 -26.49
N PRO A 35 30.92 -8.85 -27.23
CA PRO A 35 30.53 -7.57 -26.68
C PRO A 35 29.07 -7.64 -26.20
N HIS A 36 28.83 -7.27 -24.95
CA HIS A 36 27.50 -7.22 -24.37
C HIS A 36 26.64 -6.22 -25.15
N ILE A 37 25.44 -6.63 -25.57
CA ILE A 37 24.48 -5.74 -26.21
C ILE A 37 23.70 -5.00 -25.13
N TRP A 38 23.64 -3.67 -25.23
CA TRP A 38 22.91 -2.82 -24.32
C TRP A 38 21.62 -2.29 -24.93
N HIS A 39 20.60 -2.17 -24.09
CA HIS A 39 19.24 -1.79 -24.44
C HIS A 39 18.72 -0.69 -23.50
N ALA A 40 17.72 0.07 -23.96
CA ALA A 40 17.00 1.04 -23.15
C ALA A 40 15.55 0.59 -22.93
N ILE A 41 15.04 0.77 -21.72
CA ILE A 41 13.64 0.53 -21.39
C ILE A 41 13.17 1.51 -20.31
N THR A 42 11.93 1.97 -20.42
CA THR A 42 11.21 2.60 -19.33
C THR A 42 9.99 1.75 -19.01
N PHE A 43 9.68 1.52 -17.74
CA PHE A 43 8.54 0.71 -17.31
C PHE A 43 8.11 1.10 -15.90
N GLY A 44 6.96 0.60 -15.48
CA GLY A 44 6.49 0.65 -14.10
C GLY A 44 5.74 1.93 -13.76
N GLN A 45 5.09 1.95 -12.59
CA GLN A 45 4.18 3.02 -12.21
C GLN A 45 4.81 4.42 -12.26
N SER A 46 3.99 5.41 -12.65
CA SER A 46 4.37 6.82 -12.79
C SER A 46 5.35 7.10 -13.94
N THR A 47 5.54 6.20 -14.89
CA THR A 47 6.41 6.43 -16.06
C THR A 47 5.65 6.77 -17.35
N ASP A 48 4.34 6.95 -17.22
CA ASP A 48 3.41 7.31 -18.30
C ASP A 48 3.86 8.58 -19.02
N VAL A 49 3.62 8.67 -20.34
CA VAL A 49 4.05 9.84 -21.15
C VAL A 49 3.33 11.14 -20.76
N ASN A 50 2.23 11.05 -20.00
CA ASN A 50 1.48 12.19 -19.49
C ASN A 50 1.70 12.41 -17.98
N PHE A 51 2.64 11.69 -17.37
CA PHE A 51 2.96 11.88 -15.95
C PHE A 51 3.56 13.26 -15.70
N SER A 52 2.94 14.05 -14.83
CA SER A 52 3.24 15.48 -14.65
C SER A 52 3.55 15.91 -13.21
N SER A 53 3.47 15.02 -12.23
CA SER A 53 3.60 15.39 -10.81
C SER A 53 5.00 15.94 -10.50
N ASN A 54 5.07 17.21 -10.09
CA ASN A 54 6.32 17.94 -9.81
C ASN A 54 7.32 17.94 -10.97
N VAL A 55 6.81 18.03 -12.20
CA VAL A 55 7.59 18.10 -13.44
C VAL A 55 7.28 19.43 -14.14
N LEU A 56 8.28 20.03 -14.80
CA LEU A 56 8.06 21.19 -15.66
C LEU A 56 7.15 20.82 -16.84
N PRO A 57 6.24 21.70 -17.30
CA PRO A 57 5.30 21.39 -18.38
C PRO A 57 5.96 20.81 -19.64
N GLU A 58 7.11 21.35 -20.05
CA GLU A 58 7.88 20.93 -21.23
C GLU A 58 8.63 19.61 -21.03
N LYS A 59 8.71 19.09 -19.80
CA LYS A 59 9.39 17.84 -19.46
C LYS A 59 8.43 16.72 -19.07
N VAL A 60 7.12 16.94 -19.14
CA VAL A 60 6.09 15.91 -18.93
C VAL A 60 6.36 14.73 -19.87
N GLY A 61 6.43 13.51 -19.31
CA GLY A 61 6.67 12.28 -20.06
C GLY A 61 8.12 11.98 -20.47
N VAL A 62 9.07 12.87 -20.18
CA VAL A 62 10.50 12.64 -20.50
C VAL A 62 11.05 11.52 -19.61
N ASN A 63 11.44 10.42 -20.24
CA ASN A 63 12.03 9.24 -19.60
C ASN A 63 12.90 8.53 -20.65
N ASP A 64 14.12 9.02 -20.81
CA ASP A 64 14.90 8.88 -22.03
C ASP A 64 16.31 8.39 -21.72
N VAL A 65 16.82 7.53 -22.61
CA VAL A 65 18.23 7.14 -22.66
C VAL A 65 18.79 7.67 -23.98
N THR A 66 19.92 8.36 -23.91
CA THR A 66 20.51 9.04 -25.08
C THR A 66 21.99 8.72 -25.18
N ILE A 67 22.48 8.41 -26.38
CA ILE A 67 23.90 8.22 -26.70
C ILE A 67 24.26 9.09 -27.89
N ALA A 68 25.30 9.92 -27.76
CA ALA A 68 25.74 10.86 -28.80
C ALA A 68 24.57 11.72 -29.38
N GLY A 69 23.64 12.13 -28.52
CA GLY A 69 22.46 12.90 -28.91
C GLY A 69 21.28 12.09 -29.46
N ASN A 70 21.45 10.79 -29.73
CA ASN A 70 20.39 9.92 -30.23
C ASN A 70 19.63 9.24 -29.10
N LYS A 71 18.31 9.40 -29.07
CA LYS A 71 17.41 8.70 -28.14
C LYS A 71 17.31 7.22 -28.52
N LEU A 72 17.46 6.34 -27.53
CA LEU A 72 17.27 4.91 -27.68
C LEU A 72 15.82 4.50 -27.38
N ASP A 73 15.37 3.46 -28.08
CA ASP A 73 14.13 2.75 -27.81
C ASP A 73 14.39 1.29 -27.40
N THR A 74 13.33 0.51 -27.22
CA THR A 74 13.41 -0.90 -26.79
C THR A 74 14.01 -1.84 -27.81
N THR A 75 14.13 -1.42 -29.08
CA THR A 75 14.72 -2.21 -30.18
C THR A 75 16.17 -1.82 -30.46
N SER A 76 16.58 -0.66 -29.96
CA SER A 76 17.92 -0.12 -30.10
C SER A 76 18.96 -1.05 -29.47
N LYS A 77 20.13 -1.12 -30.11
CA LYS A 77 21.30 -1.85 -29.64
C LYS A 77 22.45 -0.88 -29.49
N ALA A 78 23.12 -0.91 -28.36
CA ALA A 78 24.24 -0.05 -28.03
C ALA A 78 25.36 -0.82 -27.33
N ASP A 79 26.47 -0.13 -27.07
CA ASP A 79 27.57 -0.57 -26.23
C ASP A 79 27.96 0.53 -25.22
N LEU A 80 29.06 0.34 -24.51
CA LEU A 80 29.58 1.29 -23.51
C LEU A 80 30.70 2.20 -24.05
N SER A 81 30.91 2.26 -25.37
CA SER A 81 32.01 3.01 -25.98
C SER A 81 31.85 4.53 -25.91
N GLN A 82 30.62 5.01 -25.70
CA GLN A 82 30.26 6.43 -25.66
C GLN A 82 29.54 6.76 -24.35
N PRO A 83 29.61 8.03 -23.88
CA PRO A 83 28.83 8.46 -22.74
C PRO A 83 27.32 8.29 -22.96
N VAL A 84 26.63 7.86 -21.91
CA VAL A 84 25.18 7.62 -21.92
C VAL A 84 24.51 8.63 -21.01
N THR A 85 23.48 9.33 -21.48
CA THR A 85 22.64 10.16 -20.62
C THR A 85 21.33 9.44 -20.34
N ILE A 86 20.94 9.37 -19.07
CA ILE A 86 19.63 8.89 -18.64
C ILE A 86 18.91 10.05 -17.97
N GLU A 87 17.74 10.42 -18.50
CA GLU A 87 16.87 11.43 -17.91
C GLU A 87 15.52 10.81 -17.59
N SER A 88 15.11 10.89 -16.33
CA SER A 88 13.79 10.47 -15.86
C SER A 88 13.05 11.71 -15.33
N ARG A 89 11.74 11.75 -15.57
CA ARG A 89 10.80 12.72 -14.96
C ARG A 89 9.61 12.03 -14.32
N GLY A 90 9.38 10.77 -14.68
CA GLY A 90 8.46 9.87 -14.01
C GLY A 90 9.18 8.79 -13.20
N GLY A 91 8.47 7.77 -12.79
CA GLY A 91 9.00 6.62 -12.07
C GLY A 91 8.80 6.70 -10.56
N LYS A 92 9.22 5.69 -9.81
CA LYS A 92 9.14 5.61 -8.35
C LYS A 92 10.04 4.47 -7.87
N ILE A 93 10.76 4.66 -6.76
CA ILE A 93 11.41 3.57 -6.02
C ILE A 93 10.54 3.30 -4.79
N ALA A 94 9.62 2.33 -4.90
CA ALA A 94 8.70 1.98 -3.83
C ALA A 94 9.25 0.80 -3.00
N ASN A 95 8.54 0.44 -1.93
CA ASN A 95 8.96 -0.65 -1.06
C ASN A 95 8.97 -1.99 -1.80
N SER A 96 7.97 -2.23 -2.64
CA SER A 96 7.74 -3.55 -3.26
C SER A 96 7.83 -3.55 -4.79
N HIS A 97 7.86 -2.38 -5.43
CA HIS A 97 7.90 -2.26 -6.89
C HIS A 97 8.66 -1.01 -7.33
N ASP A 98 8.98 -0.92 -8.62
CA ASP A 98 9.67 0.22 -9.19
C ASP A 98 8.97 0.74 -10.47
N GLY A 99 9.19 2.02 -10.75
CA GLY A 99 9.03 2.62 -12.08
C GLY A 99 10.33 3.33 -12.45
N LEU A 100 11.01 2.89 -13.51
CA LEU A 100 12.39 3.30 -13.80
C LEU A 100 12.58 3.56 -15.30
N THR A 101 13.54 4.43 -15.62
CA THR A 101 14.23 4.46 -16.91
C THR A 101 15.56 3.71 -16.75
N PHE A 102 15.81 2.70 -17.57
CA PHE A 102 16.87 1.71 -17.38
C PHE A 102 17.64 1.44 -18.69
N PHE A 103 18.96 1.60 -18.63
CA PHE A 103 19.89 1.22 -19.69
C PHE A 103 20.67 -0.01 -19.24
N TYR A 104 20.51 -1.14 -19.93
CA TYR A 104 20.83 -2.45 -19.36
C TYR A 104 21.36 -3.44 -20.38
N THR A 105 21.99 -4.50 -19.88
CA THR A 105 22.26 -5.74 -20.62
C THR A 105 21.75 -6.94 -19.81
N GLN A 106 21.40 -8.03 -20.51
CA GLN A 106 20.97 -9.28 -19.92
C GLN A 106 22.17 -10.20 -19.74
N LEU A 107 22.33 -10.78 -18.55
CA LEU A 107 23.38 -11.75 -18.26
C LEU A 107 22.75 -13.08 -17.81
N PRO A 108 23.38 -14.22 -18.15
CA PRO A 108 22.92 -15.51 -17.66
C PRO A 108 23.21 -15.67 -16.15
N ALA A 109 22.37 -16.44 -15.47
CA ALA A 109 22.42 -16.67 -14.03
C ALA A 109 23.73 -17.32 -13.55
N ASP A 110 24.41 -18.05 -14.45
CA ASP A 110 25.69 -18.72 -14.24
C ASP A 110 26.92 -17.81 -14.37
N GLN A 111 26.71 -16.49 -14.46
CA GLN A 111 27.79 -15.50 -14.47
C GLN A 111 27.76 -14.58 -13.24
N ASN A 112 28.93 -14.27 -12.72
CA ASN A 112 29.16 -13.12 -11.85
C ASN A 112 29.48 -11.92 -12.72
N PHE A 113 29.28 -10.71 -12.18
CA PHE A 113 29.60 -9.48 -12.89
C PHE A 113 30.31 -8.46 -12.00
N SER A 114 31.05 -7.56 -12.64
CA SER A 114 31.52 -6.30 -12.05
C SER A 114 31.21 -5.18 -13.03
N LEU A 115 30.21 -4.34 -12.69
CA LEU A 115 29.88 -3.12 -13.42
C LEU A 115 30.43 -1.93 -12.66
N GLN A 116 31.20 -1.07 -13.32
CA GLN A 116 31.64 0.20 -12.76
C GLN A 116 31.52 1.32 -13.79
N ALA A 117 31.37 2.55 -13.34
CA ALA A 117 31.38 3.73 -14.20
C ALA A 117 31.68 5.02 -13.40
N THR A 118 32.02 6.07 -14.14
CA THR A 118 31.91 7.45 -13.68
C THR A 118 30.48 7.93 -13.94
N VAL A 119 29.79 8.43 -12.92
CA VAL A 119 28.40 8.91 -12.99
C VAL A 119 28.36 10.38 -12.56
N THR A 120 27.97 11.26 -13.47
CA THR A 120 27.74 12.69 -13.20
C THR A 120 26.25 12.94 -13.05
N VAL A 121 25.85 13.52 -11.92
CA VAL A 121 24.49 14.01 -11.68
C VAL A 121 24.36 15.38 -12.33
N ASN A 122 23.61 15.47 -13.42
CA ASN A 122 23.37 16.74 -14.12
C ASN A 122 22.24 17.53 -13.47
N GLN A 123 21.22 16.82 -12.98
CA GLN A 123 20.05 17.41 -12.35
C GLN A 123 19.39 16.37 -11.43
N PHE A 124 18.88 16.83 -10.29
CA PHE A 124 18.21 15.98 -9.30
C PHE A 124 17.13 16.75 -8.55
N GLY A 125 15.97 16.15 -8.28
CA GLY A 125 14.84 16.78 -7.59
C GLY A 125 13.90 17.61 -8.49
N PRO A 126 12.74 18.05 -8.01
CA PRO A 126 11.85 18.91 -8.81
C PRO A 126 12.49 20.25 -9.19
N GLU A 127 12.20 20.74 -10.39
CA GLU A 127 12.72 22.02 -10.92
C GLU A 127 11.72 23.18 -10.78
N ASN A 128 10.52 22.89 -10.30
CA ASN A 128 9.42 23.84 -10.13
C ASN A 128 9.33 24.43 -8.70
N GLY A 129 10.35 24.22 -7.87
CA GLY A 129 10.39 24.64 -6.47
C GLY A 129 9.71 23.70 -5.48
N ALA A 130 9.11 22.59 -5.94
CA ALA A 130 8.59 21.56 -5.05
C ALA A 130 9.74 20.81 -4.33
N LYS A 131 9.45 20.33 -3.12
CA LYS A 131 10.41 19.52 -2.34
C LYS A 131 10.51 18.09 -2.91
N PRO A 132 11.69 17.44 -2.81
CA PRO A 132 11.84 16.04 -3.20
C PRO A 132 10.92 15.08 -2.45
N ALA A 133 10.50 14.01 -3.11
CA ALA A 133 9.71 12.94 -2.50
C ALA A 133 10.59 11.90 -1.75
N ALA A 134 11.92 12.01 -1.88
CA ALA A 134 12.90 10.99 -1.48
C ALA A 134 12.74 9.67 -2.25
N GLN A 135 12.33 9.79 -3.51
CA GLN A 135 12.19 8.71 -4.50
C GLN A 135 12.97 9.01 -5.79
N GLU A 136 13.60 10.18 -5.85
CA GLU A 136 14.59 10.59 -6.82
C GLU A 136 15.87 9.79 -6.59
N GLY A 137 16.26 9.03 -7.61
CA GLY A 137 17.32 8.04 -7.49
C GLY A 137 17.93 7.73 -8.84
N ALA A 138 19.24 7.59 -8.88
CA ALA A 138 19.96 7.15 -10.07
C ALA A 138 21.23 6.38 -9.68
N GLY A 139 21.75 5.52 -10.55
CA GLY A 139 22.96 4.76 -10.27
C GLY A 139 23.01 3.43 -10.98
N LEU A 140 23.62 2.44 -10.35
CA LEU A 140 23.77 1.08 -10.90
C LEU A 140 22.72 0.16 -10.28
N LEU A 141 22.20 -0.75 -11.08
CA LEU A 141 21.12 -1.69 -10.72
C LEU A 141 21.40 -3.07 -11.29
N VAL A 142 21.14 -4.10 -10.51
CA VAL A 142 20.83 -5.45 -11.00
C VAL A 142 19.44 -5.85 -10.53
N ARG A 143 18.66 -6.50 -11.39
CA ARG A 143 17.32 -6.97 -11.07
C ARG A 143 16.99 -8.30 -11.74
N ASP A 144 16.05 -9.00 -11.14
CA ASP A 144 15.58 -10.34 -11.53
C ASP A 144 14.88 -10.33 -12.90
N ILE A 145 13.79 -9.59 -13.03
CA ILE A 145 13.01 -9.47 -14.29
C ILE A 145 12.87 -8.03 -14.71
N LEU A 146 12.50 -7.74 -15.96
CA LEU A 146 12.07 -6.40 -16.41
C LEU A 146 10.57 -6.18 -16.19
N GLY A 147 10.15 -4.91 -16.12
CA GLY A 147 8.73 -4.56 -16.25
C GLY A 147 8.29 -4.47 -17.71
N LYS A 148 6.98 -4.46 -17.95
CA LYS A 148 6.44 -4.24 -19.31
C LYS A 148 6.85 -2.85 -19.80
N PRO A 149 7.41 -2.71 -21.02
CA PRO A 149 7.79 -1.40 -21.56
C PRO A 149 6.63 -0.40 -21.53
N ARG A 150 6.94 0.85 -21.20
CA ARG A 150 6.01 1.98 -21.25
C ARG A 150 5.41 2.10 -22.66
N GLN A 151 4.18 2.58 -22.74
CA GLN A 151 3.56 2.84 -24.04
C GLN A 151 3.89 4.26 -24.52
N ASN A 152 4.49 4.34 -25.71
CA ASN A 152 4.76 5.61 -26.38
C ASN A 152 4.53 5.45 -27.90
N PRO A 153 3.45 6.03 -28.48
CA PRO A 153 2.47 6.90 -27.83
C PRO A 153 1.57 6.15 -26.82
N LEU A 154 1.08 6.86 -25.81
CA LEU A 154 0.17 6.31 -24.80
C LEU A 154 -1.23 6.14 -25.37
N LYS A 155 -1.82 4.96 -25.17
CA LYS A 155 -3.22 4.70 -25.50
C LYS A 155 -4.13 5.23 -24.38
N PRO A 156 -5.23 5.95 -24.71
CA PRO A 156 -6.24 6.29 -23.71
C PRO A 156 -6.71 5.04 -22.96
N GLY A 157 -6.84 5.15 -21.63
CA GLY A 157 -7.26 4.03 -20.77
C GLY A 157 -6.15 3.04 -20.40
N TYR A 158 -4.92 3.26 -20.89
CA TYR A 158 -3.73 2.55 -20.44
C TYR A 158 -2.94 3.42 -19.47
N GLU A 159 -2.40 2.80 -18.44
CA GLU A 159 -1.38 3.38 -17.56
C GLU A 159 -0.45 2.27 -17.07
N GLU A 160 0.72 2.68 -16.62
CA GLU A 160 1.85 1.79 -16.44
C GLU A 160 1.72 1.12 -15.07
N PHE A 161 1.52 -0.20 -15.07
CA PHE A 161 1.36 -0.96 -13.83
C PHE A 161 2.66 -1.03 -13.00
N PRO A 162 2.56 -1.15 -11.67
CA PRO A 162 3.68 -1.47 -10.78
C PRO A 162 4.46 -2.70 -11.25
N ALA A 163 5.80 -2.61 -11.32
CA ALA A 163 6.67 -3.72 -11.70
C ALA A 163 7.54 -4.15 -10.50
N ALA A 164 7.19 -5.26 -9.87
CA ALA A 164 7.90 -5.82 -8.73
C ALA A 164 9.03 -6.76 -9.17
N SER A 165 10.17 -6.65 -8.51
CA SER A 165 11.34 -7.48 -8.74
C SER A 165 12.26 -7.47 -7.53
N ASN A 166 12.91 -8.60 -7.25
CA ASN A 166 14.13 -8.57 -6.43
C ASN A 166 15.19 -7.76 -7.17
N MET A 167 15.98 -7.00 -6.41
CA MET A 167 16.98 -6.10 -6.98
C MET A 167 18.08 -5.78 -5.98
N VAL A 168 19.21 -5.32 -6.51
CA VAL A 168 20.27 -4.63 -5.76
C VAL A 168 20.68 -3.38 -6.52
N MET A 169 20.65 -2.23 -5.84
CA MET A 169 21.05 -0.93 -6.35
C MET A 169 22.26 -0.41 -5.57
N ASN A 170 23.19 0.20 -6.31
CA ASN A 170 24.14 1.17 -5.78
C ASN A 170 23.67 2.55 -6.26
N ALA A 171 22.97 3.27 -5.39
CA ALA A 171 22.16 4.41 -5.77
C ALA A 171 22.67 5.71 -5.13
N ILE A 172 22.69 6.76 -5.94
CA ILE A 172 22.68 8.15 -5.50
C ILE A 172 21.21 8.52 -5.26
N MET A 173 20.89 8.97 -4.05
CA MET A 173 19.53 9.31 -3.61
C MET A 173 19.51 10.70 -2.97
N THR A 174 18.39 11.41 -3.01
CA THR A 174 18.27 12.69 -2.30
C THR A 174 18.45 12.45 -0.79
N GLN A 175 19.16 13.34 -0.10
CA GLN A 175 19.56 13.16 1.30
C GLN A 175 18.35 13.03 2.22
N ASP A 176 17.54 14.07 2.27
CA ASP A 176 16.28 14.16 2.98
C ASP A 176 15.34 15.07 2.17
N ARG A 177 14.03 14.99 2.38
CA ARG A 177 12.99 15.70 1.58
C ARG A 177 13.05 17.24 1.71
N LYS A 178 14.20 17.81 2.06
CA LYS A 178 14.38 19.24 2.36
C LYS A 178 14.92 20.01 1.16
N ASP A 179 15.91 19.46 0.47
CA ASP A 179 16.57 20.13 -0.65
C ASP A 179 17.03 19.15 -1.74
N THR A 180 17.40 19.72 -2.89
CA THR A 180 17.80 19.00 -4.09
C THR A 180 19.33 18.95 -4.28
N ASP A 181 20.10 19.64 -3.44
CA ASP A 181 21.57 19.74 -3.55
C ASP A 181 22.27 18.60 -2.81
N HIS A 182 21.71 18.14 -1.70
CA HIS A 182 22.33 17.09 -0.89
C HIS A 182 21.86 15.70 -1.30
N VAL A 183 22.84 14.82 -1.52
CA VAL A 183 22.63 13.41 -1.83
C VAL A 183 23.35 12.47 -0.87
N LYS A 184 22.92 11.22 -0.90
CA LYS A 184 23.52 10.09 -0.18
C LYS A 184 23.76 8.93 -1.14
N ILE A 185 24.78 8.13 -0.83
CA ILE A 185 25.05 6.86 -1.48
C ILE A 185 24.46 5.73 -0.66
N GLN A 186 23.61 4.93 -1.28
CA GLN A 186 22.88 3.84 -0.64
C GLN A 186 23.05 2.51 -1.37
N ALA A 187 23.29 1.46 -0.59
CA ALA A 187 23.05 0.10 -1.00
C ALA A 187 21.59 -0.19 -0.73
N MET A 188 20.80 -0.40 -1.78
CA MET A 188 19.40 -0.80 -1.64
C MET A 188 19.22 -2.19 -2.21
N TYR A 189 18.45 -3.03 -1.53
CA TYR A 189 18.13 -4.35 -2.06
C TYR A 189 16.73 -4.77 -1.64
N ARG A 190 16.03 -5.42 -2.56
CA ARG A 190 14.70 -5.97 -2.35
C ARG A 190 14.74 -7.49 -2.39
N GLN A 191 14.09 -8.11 -1.41
CA GLN A 191 13.97 -9.55 -1.28
C GLN A 191 12.52 -9.95 -1.07
N GLY A 192 12.24 -11.22 -1.33
CA GLY A 192 10.93 -11.82 -1.09
C GLY A 192 9.92 -11.56 -2.19
N VAL A 193 10.30 -10.94 -3.31
CA VAL A 193 9.43 -10.83 -4.46
C VAL A 193 9.46 -12.16 -5.21
N SER A 194 8.30 -12.75 -5.42
CA SER A 194 8.11 -14.01 -6.15
C SER A 194 7.16 -13.86 -7.34
N GLN A 195 6.47 -12.72 -7.42
CA GLN A 195 5.50 -12.40 -8.46
C GLN A 195 5.80 -11.02 -9.07
N PRO A 196 5.58 -10.81 -10.39
CA PRO A 196 5.88 -9.55 -11.05
C PRO A 196 4.97 -8.37 -10.64
N TRP A 197 3.82 -8.64 -10.01
CA TRP A 197 2.98 -7.65 -9.32
C TRP A 197 3.28 -7.52 -7.82
N GLY A 198 4.21 -8.32 -7.29
CA GLY A 198 4.61 -8.33 -5.89
C GLY A 198 3.80 -9.28 -5.00
N ASN A 199 4.21 -9.41 -3.75
CA ASN A 199 3.54 -10.24 -2.75
C ASN A 199 3.78 -9.72 -1.32
N ALA A 200 2.91 -10.15 -0.41
CA ALA A 200 3.02 -9.84 1.01
C ALA A 200 4.40 -10.22 1.57
N GLY A 201 4.91 -9.41 2.49
CA GLY A 201 6.17 -9.68 3.17
C GLY A 201 7.43 -9.46 2.32
N ALA A 202 7.31 -8.94 1.10
CA ALA A 202 8.44 -8.39 0.37
C ALA A 202 9.05 -7.24 1.18
N ALA A 203 10.37 -7.15 1.18
CA ALA A 203 11.08 -6.15 1.98
C ALA A 203 12.18 -5.48 1.17
N ILE A 204 12.26 -4.15 1.31
CA ILE A 204 13.39 -3.35 0.85
C ILE A 204 14.28 -2.99 2.04
N THR A 205 15.58 -3.18 1.90
CA THR A 205 16.57 -2.64 2.82
C THR A 205 17.31 -1.49 2.15
N LYS A 206 17.50 -0.39 2.86
CA LYS A 206 18.24 0.79 2.40
C LYS A 206 19.34 1.10 3.40
N LYS A 207 20.59 0.96 3.00
CA LYS A 207 21.75 1.24 3.86
C LYS A 207 22.59 2.36 3.24
N SER A 208 22.52 3.55 3.86
CA SER A 208 23.46 4.62 3.55
C SER A 208 24.86 4.26 4.03
N TYR A 209 25.85 4.56 3.21
CA TYR A 209 27.26 4.44 3.60
C TYR A 209 28.10 5.67 3.22
N LYS A 210 27.45 6.68 2.65
CA LYS A 210 27.91 8.06 2.60
C LYS A 210 26.70 8.98 2.53
N GLU A 211 26.69 10.03 3.33
CA GLU A 211 25.60 11.00 3.40
C GLU A 211 26.15 12.44 3.31
N GLN A 212 25.24 13.39 3.14
CA GLN A 212 25.50 14.84 3.15
C GLN A 212 26.50 15.26 2.07
N ILE A 213 26.42 14.66 0.89
CA ILE A 213 27.22 15.07 -0.26
C ILE A 213 26.50 16.21 -0.97
N SER A 214 27.12 17.39 -1.05
CA SER A 214 26.61 18.51 -1.84
C SER A 214 26.99 18.35 -3.31
N LEU A 215 25.99 18.32 -4.19
CA LEU A 215 26.16 18.25 -5.64
C LEU A 215 26.84 19.51 -6.18
N ALA A 216 26.62 20.67 -5.57
CA ALA A 216 27.35 21.91 -5.89
C ALA A 216 28.88 21.80 -5.67
N LYS A 217 29.32 20.94 -4.75
CA LYS A 217 30.75 20.68 -4.50
C LYS A 217 31.30 19.52 -5.33
N THR A 218 30.52 18.44 -5.46
CA THR A 218 30.91 17.26 -6.22
C THR A 218 29.67 16.58 -6.82
N GLY A 219 29.46 16.82 -8.12
CA GLY A 219 28.39 16.19 -8.89
C GLY A 219 28.79 14.89 -9.60
N THR A 220 30.05 14.46 -9.48
CA THR A 220 30.59 13.30 -10.22
C THR A 220 31.15 12.24 -9.28
N PHE A 221 30.75 10.99 -9.51
CA PHE A 221 31.00 9.85 -8.64
C PHE A 221 31.59 8.69 -9.43
N ARG A 222 32.49 7.92 -8.83
CA ARG A 222 32.79 6.58 -9.32
C ARG A 222 31.91 5.59 -8.57
N LEU A 223 31.10 4.82 -9.30
CA LEU A 223 30.23 3.81 -8.72
C LEU A 223 30.60 2.43 -9.25
N LYS A 224 30.43 1.41 -8.40
CA LYS A 224 30.65 0.02 -8.76
C LYS A 224 29.61 -0.89 -8.11
N LEU A 225 29.14 -1.89 -8.85
CA LEU A 225 28.26 -2.95 -8.39
C LEU A 225 28.82 -4.28 -8.86
N GLN A 226 29.05 -5.20 -7.94
CA GLN A 226 29.60 -6.52 -8.22
C GLN A 226 28.66 -7.60 -7.70
N ARG A 227 28.46 -8.67 -8.48
CA ARG A 227 27.91 -9.95 -8.02
C ARG A 227 29.07 -10.93 -7.81
N THR A 228 29.05 -11.62 -6.69
CA THR A 228 30.00 -12.68 -6.33
C THR A 228 29.25 -14.00 -6.11
N ASN A 229 29.96 -15.09 -5.83
CA ASN A 229 29.33 -16.37 -5.47
C ASN A 229 28.46 -16.28 -4.20
N ASP A 230 28.74 -15.33 -3.31
CA ASP A 230 28.09 -15.19 -2.00
C ASP A 230 27.02 -14.08 -1.95
N GLY A 231 27.08 -13.10 -2.84
CA GLY A 231 26.20 -11.92 -2.79
C GLY A 231 26.64 -10.79 -3.71
N TYR A 232 26.60 -9.57 -3.21
CA TYR A 232 26.95 -8.36 -3.94
C TYR A 232 27.83 -7.42 -3.14
N ILE A 233 28.57 -6.59 -3.87
CA ILE A 233 29.37 -5.50 -3.31
C ILE A 233 28.97 -4.22 -4.04
N THR A 234 28.43 -3.25 -3.31
CA THR A 234 28.23 -1.88 -3.81
C THR A 234 29.43 -1.05 -3.36
N SER A 235 29.96 -0.19 -4.22
CA SER A 235 31.09 0.68 -3.87
C SER A 235 30.95 2.07 -4.47
N TRP A 236 31.48 3.08 -3.77
CA TRP A 236 31.63 4.43 -4.32
C TRP A 236 33.00 5.00 -4.01
N ALA A 237 33.46 5.94 -4.84
CA ALA A 237 34.60 6.80 -4.58
C ALA A 237 34.36 8.19 -5.22
N PRO A 238 35.01 9.26 -4.74
CA PRO A 238 35.05 10.54 -5.45
C PRO A 238 35.58 10.38 -6.88
N ALA A 239 35.18 11.28 -7.79
CA ALA A 239 35.77 11.35 -9.12
C ALA A 239 37.32 11.43 -9.04
N GLY A 240 38.00 10.63 -9.86
CA GLY A 240 39.47 10.57 -9.88
C GLY A 240 40.15 9.87 -8.70
N SER A 241 39.41 9.42 -7.67
CA SER A 241 39.96 8.68 -6.52
C SER A 241 39.78 7.16 -6.68
N ASN A 242 40.68 6.38 -6.08
CA ASN A 242 40.59 4.92 -5.93
C ASN A 242 40.22 4.51 -4.49
N ASP A 243 39.80 5.46 -3.65
CA ASP A 243 39.44 5.22 -2.25
C ASP A 243 38.01 4.70 -2.14
N TRP A 244 37.82 3.43 -2.51
CA TRP A 244 36.52 2.80 -2.54
C TRP A 244 35.96 2.54 -1.15
N VAL A 245 34.79 3.10 -0.86
CA VAL A 245 33.96 2.73 0.29
C VAL A 245 32.92 1.74 -0.19
N SER A 246 32.82 0.58 0.48
CA SER A 246 31.96 -0.52 0.03
C SER A 246 30.94 -0.99 1.05
N GLN A 247 29.85 -1.57 0.58
CA GLN A 247 28.87 -2.32 1.37
C GLN A 247 28.62 -3.69 0.75
N GLN A 248 28.48 -4.70 1.61
CA GLN A 248 28.14 -6.06 1.20
C GLN A 248 26.64 -6.30 1.35
N VAL A 249 26.07 -7.03 0.40
CA VAL A 249 24.71 -7.56 0.42
C VAL A 249 24.81 -9.07 0.22
N LYS A 250 24.11 -9.87 1.03
CA LYS A 250 24.18 -11.33 0.93
C LYS A 250 23.18 -11.87 -0.10
N GLY A 251 23.50 -13.03 -0.67
CA GLY A 251 22.60 -13.85 -1.47
C GLY A 251 22.60 -13.52 -2.95
N ALA A 252 23.54 -14.10 -3.69
CA ALA A 252 23.72 -13.84 -5.12
C ALA A 252 22.62 -14.44 -6.01
N ASP A 253 21.87 -15.41 -5.51
CA ASP A 253 20.69 -16.01 -6.13
C ASP A 253 19.40 -15.17 -5.96
N SER A 254 19.46 -14.08 -5.18
CA SER A 254 18.29 -13.21 -4.94
C SER A 254 17.71 -12.54 -6.19
N VAL A 255 18.51 -12.36 -7.26
CA VAL A 255 18.05 -11.82 -8.55
C VAL A 255 17.76 -12.91 -9.57
N THR A 256 17.54 -14.15 -9.11
CA THR A 256 17.17 -15.29 -9.95
C THR A 256 16.01 -16.07 -9.31
N VAL A 257 15.04 -15.35 -8.75
CA VAL A 257 13.87 -15.94 -8.11
C VAL A 257 12.75 -16.11 -9.11
N GLN A 258 12.45 -15.07 -9.88
CA GLN A 258 11.39 -15.03 -10.89
C GLN A 258 11.88 -15.53 -12.25
N ASP A 259 13.07 -15.12 -12.69
CA ASP A 259 13.78 -15.69 -13.84
C ASP A 259 14.96 -16.54 -13.33
N LYS A 260 14.90 -17.86 -13.58
CA LYS A 260 15.95 -18.79 -13.12
C LYS A 260 17.19 -18.79 -14.00
N GLN A 261 17.11 -18.23 -15.19
CA GLN A 261 18.12 -18.36 -16.23
C GLN A 261 18.90 -17.06 -16.45
N HIS A 262 18.30 -15.91 -16.14
CA HIS A 262 18.91 -14.62 -16.43
C HIS A 262 18.63 -13.58 -15.34
N TYR A 263 19.41 -12.50 -15.38
CA TYR A 263 19.15 -11.26 -14.66
C TYR A 263 19.61 -10.07 -15.51
N TYR A 264 19.19 -8.86 -15.12
CA TYR A 264 19.41 -7.64 -15.89
C TYR A 264 20.23 -6.64 -15.09
N VAL A 265 21.37 -6.21 -15.64
CA VAL A 265 22.31 -5.29 -14.98
C VAL A 265 22.51 -4.03 -15.81
N GLY A 266 22.64 -2.88 -15.16
CA GLY A 266 22.91 -1.63 -15.86
C GLY A 266 22.77 -0.37 -15.00
N PHE A 267 22.35 0.71 -15.65
CA PHE A 267 22.23 2.05 -15.09
C PHE A 267 20.79 2.53 -15.12
N PHE A 268 20.33 3.17 -14.05
CA PHE A 268 18.94 3.61 -13.94
C PHE A 268 18.82 5.07 -13.50
N ALA A 269 17.65 5.65 -13.79
CA ALA A 269 17.15 6.87 -13.17
C ALA A 269 15.64 6.72 -12.86
N SER A 270 15.19 7.44 -11.83
CA SER A 270 13.80 7.45 -11.34
C SER A 270 13.45 8.85 -10.82
N ARG A 271 12.18 9.24 -10.99
CA ARG A 271 11.63 10.58 -10.71
C ARG A 271 12.47 11.64 -11.40
N ASN A 272 12.54 12.85 -10.84
CA ASN A 272 13.29 13.97 -11.39
C ASN A 272 14.80 13.76 -11.24
N ALA A 273 15.41 12.98 -12.15
CA ALA A 273 16.84 12.68 -12.12
C ALA A 273 17.40 12.65 -13.55
N LYS A 274 18.53 13.34 -13.76
CA LYS A 274 19.31 13.30 -14.99
C LYS A 274 20.77 13.00 -14.66
N ILE A 275 21.30 11.93 -15.25
CA ILE A 275 22.69 11.53 -15.09
C ILE A 275 23.37 11.31 -16.44
N THR A 276 24.69 11.53 -16.47
CA THR A 276 25.58 11.10 -17.55
C THR A 276 26.54 10.05 -17.01
N ILE A 277 26.66 8.93 -17.73
CA ILE A 277 27.53 7.80 -17.44
C ILE A 277 28.70 7.85 -18.43
N SER A 278 29.94 7.78 -17.93
CA SER A 278 31.16 7.63 -18.73
C SER A 278 32.08 6.57 -18.13
N ASP A 279 33.11 6.17 -18.88
CA ASP A 279 34.14 5.23 -18.44
C ASP A 279 33.56 3.91 -17.88
N ALA A 280 32.44 3.48 -18.48
CA ALA A 280 31.70 2.32 -18.02
C ALA A 280 32.38 1.04 -18.47
N THR A 281 32.57 0.10 -17.54
CA THR A 281 33.10 -1.23 -17.85
C THR A 281 32.27 -2.30 -17.17
N LEU A 282 31.96 -3.36 -17.92
CA LEU A 282 31.32 -4.58 -17.45
C LEU A 282 32.26 -5.75 -17.72
N THR A 283 32.59 -6.50 -16.68
CA THR A 283 33.31 -7.77 -16.81
C THR A 283 32.48 -8.88 -16.18
N THR A 284 32.58 -10.09 -16.75
CA THR A 284 31.92 -11.28 -16.19
C THR A 284 32.90 -12.41 -15.96
N THR A 285 32.57 -13.27 -14.99
CA THR A 285 33.26 -14.53 -14.71
C THR A 285 32.22 -15.63 -14.50
N PRO A 286 32.57 -16.92 -14.62
CA PRO A 286 31.67 -17.99 -14.17
C PRO A 286 31.24 -17.78 -12.70
N ALA A 287 30.01 -18.17 -12.39
CA ALA A 287 29.46 -18.15 -11.04
C ALA A 287 29.33 -19.57 -10.49
N GLU A 288 29.81 -19.75 -9.26
CA GLU A 288 29.50 -20.89 -8.40
C GLU A 288 28.59 -20.37 -7.28
N THR A 289 27.38 -19.95 -7.66
CA THR A 289 26.44 -19.28 -6.76
C THR A 289 26.11 -20.17 -5.56
N LYS A 290 26.37 -19.68 -4.36
CA LYS A 290 25.96 -20.35 -3.13
C LYS A 290 24.48 -20.08 -2.90
N ALA A 291 23.74 -21.15 -2.62
CA ALA A 291 22.34 -21.07 -2.27
C ALA A 291 22.16 -20.22 -1.01
N SER A 292 21.27 -19.23 -1.08
CA SER A 292 20.82 -18.50 0.09
C SER A 292 19.81 -19.31 0.90
N PRO A 293 19.67 -19.04 2.20
CA PRO A 293 18.49 -19.45 2.94
C PRO A 293 17.23 -18.94 2.21
N ALA A 294 16.18 -19.77 2.18
CA ALA A 294 14.89 -19.34 1.66
C ALA A 294 14.44 -18.04 2.35
N TRP A 295 13.90 -17.10 1.57
CA TRP A 295 13.36 -15.88 2.15
C TRP A 295 12.17 -16.23 3.05
N VAL A 296 12.23 -15.74 4.28
CA VAL A 296 11.13 -15.81 5.24
C VAL A 296 10.80 -14.39 5.65
N ALA A 297 9.54 -13.98 5.42
CA ALA A 297 9.06 -12.69 5.88
C ALA A 297 9.22 -12.59 7.40
N LYS A 298 9.60 -11.41 7.90
CA LYS A 298 9.77 -11.22 9.35
C LYS A 298 8.44 -11.47 10.06
N PRO A 299 8.41 -12.31 11.12
CA PRO A 299 7.20 -12.48 11.91
C PRO A 299 6.84 -11.16 12.60
N TRP A 300 5.54 -10.96 12.81
CA TRP A 300 5.05 -9.82 13.56
C TRP A 300 5.35 -9.99 15.06
N PRO A 301 5.61 -8.91 15.81
CA PRO A 301 5.63 -8.97 17.27
C PRO A 301 4.32 -9.57 17.80
N VAL A 302 4.38 -10.31 18.90
CA VAL A 302 3.17 -10.76 19.59
C VAL A 302 2.46 -9.54 20.16
N VAL A 303 1.22 -9.33 19.73
CA VAL A 303 0.34 -8.29 20.23
C VAL A 303 -0.81 -8.97 20.97
N ALA A 304 -1.04 -8.53 22.21
CA ALA A 304 -2.14 -8.96 23.05
C ALA A 304 -2.78 -7.72 23.68
N GLN A 305 -4.09 -7.55 23.50
CA GLN A 305 -4.81 -6.34 23.91
C GLN A 305 -5.96 -6.71 24.85
N ILE A 306 -6.04 -6.02 26.00
CA ILE A 306 -7.23 -6.06 26.86
C ILE A 306 -8.31 -5.20 26.22
N ALA A 307 -9.51 -5.76 26.10
CA ALA A 307 -10.66 -5.13 25.45
C ALA A 307 -11.83 -4.88 26.44
N SER A 308 -11.57 -4.93 27.75
CA SER A 308 -12.54 -4.63 28.80
C SER A 308 -12.07 -3.47 29.68
N SER A 309 -13.03 -2.69 30.19
CA SER A 309 -12.77 -1.43 30.91
C SER A 309 -12.18 -1.68 32.29
N ASP A 310 -11.33 -0.76 32.76
CA ASP A 310 -10.86 -0.72 34.15
C ASP A 310 -11.92 -0.18 35.12
N LYS A 311 -13.12 0.13 34.63
CA LYS A 311 -14.27 0.57 35.43
C LYS A 311 -15.49 -0.32 35.21
N SER A 312 -16.25 -0.56 36.28
CA SER A 312 -17.52 -1.28 36.22
C SER A 312 -18.53 -0.73 37.23
N ALA A 313 -19.77 -0.51 36.79
CA ALA A 313 -20.89 -0.16 37.67
C ALA A 313 -21.61 -1.38 38.27
N GLY A 314 -21.36 -2.58 37.73
CA GLY A 314 -21.98 -3.83 38.16
C GLY A 314 -21.00 -4.78 38.85
N ASN A 315 -21.54 -5.79 39.55
CA ASN A 315 -20.74 -6.92 40.04
C ASN A 315 -20.41 -7.89 38.90
N ASP A 316 -21.34 -8.11 37.96
CA ASP A 316 -21.09 -8.99 36.83
C ASP A 316 -20.17 -8.29 35.83
N TYR A 317 -19.09 -8.99 35.46
CA TYR A 317 -18.04 -8.43 34.63
C TYR A 317 -17.53 -9.48 33.64
N VAL A 318 -17.15 -9.04 32.44
CA VAL A 318 -16.55 -9.91 31.43
C VAL A 318 -15.17 -9.37 31.10
N VAL A 319 -14.13 -10.12 31.45
CA VAL A 319 -12.78 -9.84 31.00
C VAL A 319 -12.70 -10.21 29.51
N GLN A 320 -12.28 -9.27 28.67
CA GLN A 320 -12.10 -9.48 27.23
C GLN A 320 -10.66 -9.22 26.82
N ALA A 321 -10.13 -10.06 25.93
CA ALA A 321 -8.83 -9.80 25.31
C ALA A 321 -8.73 -10.47 23.94
N ARG A 322 -7.83 -9.97 23.08
CA ARG A 322 -7.51 -10.58 21.78
C ARG A 322 -6.01 -10.52 21.49
N ALA A 323 -5.55 -11.38 20.58
CA ALA A 323 -4.15 -11.42 20.17
C ALA A 323 -3.98 -11.69 18.67
N ASN A 324 -2.82 -11.35 18.11
CA ASN A 324 -2.53 -11.50 16.68
C ASN A 324 -1.98 -12.87 16.27
N TYR A 325 -1.90 -13.83 17.19
CA TYR A 325 -1.53 -15.23 16.93
C TYR A 325 -2.59 -16.16 17.50
N ASP A 326 -2.69 -17.37 16.92
CA ASP A 326 -3.34 -18.49 17.59
C ASP A 326 -2.58 -18.79 18.89
N GLY A 327 -3.29 -19.16 19.95
CA GLY A 327 -2.65 -19.45 21.22
C GLY A 327 -3.63 -19.76 22.33
N THR A 328 -3.12 -19.70 23.56
CA THR A 328 -3.92 -19.94 24.76
C THR A 328 -3.89 -18.74 25.71
N TRP A 329 -5.02 -18.49 26.37
CA TRP A 329 -5.15 -17.50 27.43
C TRP A 329 -5.36 -18.16 28.79
N SER A 330 -4.64 -17.68 29.79
CA SER A 330 -4.88 -17.98 31.20
C SER A 330 -5.16 -16.69 31.96
N VAL A 331 -6.21 -16.69 32.76
CA VAL A 331 -6.73 -15.51 33.48
C VAL A 331 -6.77 -15.81 34.96
N THR A 332 -6.15 -14.93 35.75
CA THR A 332 -6.32 -14.91 37.21
C THR A 332 -7.05 -13.67 37.66
N GLN A 333 -7.77 -13.77 38.78
CA GLN A 333 -8.36 -12.67 39.52
C GLN A 333 -7.90 -12.78 40.97
N ASN A 334 -7.25 -11.75 41.50
CA ASN A 334 -6.66 -11.73 42.84
C ASN A 334 -5.83 -13.00 43.12
N GLU A 335 -4.95 -13.34 42.17
CA GLU A 335 -4.07 -14.52 42.18
C GLU A 335 -4.78 -15.88 42.02
N VAL A 336 -6.12 -15.93 42.00
CA VAL A 336 -6.90 -17.14 41.77
C VAL A 336 -7.15 -17.35 40.27
N VAL A 337 -6.86 -18.56 39.75
CA VAL A 337 -7.14 -18.91 38.35
C VAL A 337 -8.65 -19.01 38.11
N ILE A 338 -9.18 -18.18 37.21
CA ILE A 338 -10.60 -18.18 36.81
C ILE A 338 -10.81 -18.66 35.37
N GLY A 339 -9.73 -18.76 34.60
CA GLY A 339 -9.72 -19.40 33.28
C GLY A 339 -8.32 -19.92 32.98
N ALA A 340 -8.19 -21.17 32.54
CA ALA A 340 -6.91 -21.80 32.27
C ALA A 340 -6.82 -22.28 30.83
N ASN A 341 -5.74 -21.91 30.14
CA ASN A 341 -5.36 -22.42 28.81
C ASN A 341 -6.49 -22.41 27.77
N LYS A 342 -7.33 -21.37 27.76
CA LYS A 342 -8.39 -21.20 26.76
C LYS A 342 -7.77 -21.00 25.39
N THR A 343 -7.97 -21.97 24.49
CA THR A 343 -7.49 -21.87 23.10
C THR A 343 -8.35 -20.88 22.33
N VAL A 344 -7.72 -19.93 21.64
CA VAL A 344 -8.38 -18.89 20.87
C VAL A 344 -7.64 -18.69 19.55
N LYS A 345 -8.38 -18.45 18.46
CA LYS A 345 -7.78 -18.13 17.16
C LYS A 345 -7.31 -16.68 17.11
N ALA A 346 -6.27 -16.43 16.33
CA ALA A 346 -5.77 -15.08 16.12
C ALA A 346 -6.91 -14.14 15.71
N GLY A 347 -6.99 -12.97 16.34
CA GLY A 347 -8.02 -11.97 16.07
C GLY A 347 -9.31 -12.13 16.87
N GLU A 348 -9.66 -13.35 17.30
CA GLU A 348 -10.89 -13.59 18.06
C GLU A 348 -10.82 -13.03 19.48
N MET A 349 -11.96 -12.56 19.97
CA MET A 349 -12.10 -12.10 21.35
C MET A 349 -12.22 -13.31 22.29
N MET A 350 -11.26 -13.44 23.20
CA MET A 350 -11.41 -14.26 24.40
C MET A 350 -12.33 -13.55 25.39
N THR A 351 -13.28 -14.28 25.97
CA THR A 351 -14.15 -13.80 27.05
C THR A 351 -14.02 -14.67 28.30
N GLN A 352 -13.97 -14.04 29.47
CA GLN A 352 -14.05 -14.69 30.77
C GLN A 352 -15.03 -13.94 31.67
N PRO A 353 -16.29 -14.42 31.78
CA PRO A 353 -17.23 -13.93 32.78
C PRO A 353 -16.69 -14.15 34.19
N THR A 354 -16.96 -13.20 35.08
CA THR A 354 -16.62 -13.23 36.50
C THR A 354 -17.50 -12.29 37.32
N SER A 355 -17.33 -12.30 38.63
CA SER A 355 -17.94 -11.33 39.54
C SER A 355 -16.86 -10.50 40.24
N LEU A 356 -17.11 -9.20 40.37
CA LEU A 356 -16.24 -8.25 41.05
C LEU A 356 -16.49 -8.26 42.56
N ALA A 357 -15.41 -8.27 43.33
CA ALA A 357 -15.36 -8.18 44.79
C ALA A 357 -14.43 -7.02 45.20
N ASN A 358 -13.76 -7.12 46.35
CA ASN A 358 -12.77 -6.12 46.78
C ASN A 358 -11.42 -6.35 46.07
N GLY A 359 -10.84 -5.27 45.53
CA GLY A 359 -9.47 -5.26 45.01
C GLY A 359 -9.24 -5.96 43.66
N ASN A 360 -10.22 -5.99 42.75
CA ASN A 360 -10.23 -6.78 41.51
C ASN A 360 -9.00 -6.59 40.60
N GLN A 361 -7.96 -7.37 40.82
CA GLN A 361 -6.74 -7.41 40.03
C GLN A 361 -6.76 -8.63 39.12
N PHE A 362 -6.66 -8.41 37.82
CA PHE A 362 -6.60 -9.45 36.80
C PHE A 362 -5.21 -9.54 36.17
N SER A 363 -4.76 -10.77 35.92
CA SER A 363 -3.57 -11.05 35.11
C SER A 363 -3.96 -11.99 33.98
N LEU A 364 -3.69 -11.59 32.74
CA LEU A 364 -3.99 -12.35 31.54
C LEU A 364 -2.68 -12.73 30.86
N ALA A 365 -2.34 -14.02 30.90
CA ALA A 365 -1.18 -14.57 30.20
C ALA A 365 -1.62 -15.14 28.85
N PHE A 366 -1.02 -14.65 27.76
CA PHE A 366 -1.20 -15.20 26.42
C PHE A 366 0.07 -15.93 25.98
N THR A 367 -0.09 -17.17 25.54
CA THR A 367 0.98 -18.01 24.99
C THR A 367 0.69 -18.34 23.53
N PRO A 368 1.47 -17.80 22.57
CA PRO A 368 1.31 -18.11 21.16
C PRO A 368 1.59 -19.59 20.87
N ALA A 369 0.75 -20.24 20.06
CA ALA A 369 0.86 -21.67 19.76
C ALA A 369 2.18 -22.06 19.07
N ASN A 370 2.68 -21.20 18.18
CA ASN A 370 3.89 -21.44 17.38
C ASN A 370 5.12 -20.66 17.89
N ALA A 371 5.01 -19.95 19.01
CA ALA A 371 6.09 -19.16 19.60
C ALA A 371 5.90 -19.03 21.13
N PRO A 372 5.89 -20.15 21.89
CA PRO A 372 5.57 -20.13 23.32
C PRO A 372 6.58 -19.32 24.15
N ASP A 373 7.81 -19.18 23.68
CA ASP A 373 8.86 -18.33 24.27
C ASP A 373 8.57 -16.83 24.16
N LYS A 374 7.56 -16.43 23.37
CA LYS A 374 7.08 -15.06 23.20
C LYS A 374 5.79 -14.77 23.98
N SER A 375 5.54 -15.53 25.05
CA SER A 375 4.36 -15.30 25.90
C SER A 375 4.36 -13.89 26.49
N VAL A 376 3.16 -13.30 26.60
CA VAL A 376 2.96 -11.94 27.11
C VAL A 376 1.95 -11.97 28.26
N VAL A 377 2.14 -11.09 29.25
CA VAL A 377 1.24 -10.94 30.39
C VAL A 377 0.69 -9.52 30.42
N GLN A 378 -0.63 -9.39 30.45
CA GLN A 378 -1.35 -8.14 30.58
C GLN A 378 -1.99 -8.06 31.97
N LYS A 379 -2.03 -6.86 32.56
CA LYS A 379 -2.64 -6.62 33.87
C LYS A 379 -3.78 -5.63 33.75
N LEU A 380 -4.85 -5.85 34.52
CA LEU A 380 -6.01 -5.00 34.60
C LEU A 380 -6.44 -4.88 36.06
N VAL A 381 -6.72 -3.68 36.53
CA VAL A 381 -7.34 -3.47 37.85
C VAL A 381 -8.71 -2.85 37.61
N VAL A 382 -9.77 -3.47 38.10
CA VAL A 382 -11.13 -2.99 37.88
C VAL A 382 -11.66 -2.27 39.12
N GLU A 383 -11.87 -0.98 38.97
CA GLU A 383 -12.54 -0.11 39.94
C GLU A 383 -14.05 -0.26 39.82
N LYS A 384 -14.71 -0.44 40.96
CA LYS A 384 -16.17 -0.34 41.03
C LYS A 384 -16.57 1.11 41.14
N ILE A 385 -17.37 1.58 40.19
CA ILE A 385 -17.90 2.94 40.16
C ILE A 385 -19.39 2.96 40.49
N ALA A 386 -19.88 4.09 40.98
CA ALA A 386 -21.30 4.32 41.13
C ALA A 386 -21.82 5.10 39.92
N LEU A 387 -22.86 4.58 39.26
CA LEU A 387 -23.59 5.28 38.20
C LEU A 387 -25.06 5.37 38.57
N SER A 388 -25.71 6.48 38.18
CA SER A 388 -27.15 6.67 38.35
C SER A 388 -27.98 5.70 37.50
N SER A 389 -27.46 5.31 36.34
CA SER A 389 -27.99 4.26 35.48
C SER A 389 -26.85 3.59 34.71
N SER A 390 -26.87 2.25 34.65
CA SER A 390 -25.96 1.45 33.84
C SER A 390 -26.47 1.20 32.43
N GLU A 391 -27.76 1.44 32.16
CA GLU A 391 -28.37 1.24 30.83
C GLU A 391 -28.22 2.49 29.95
N ARG A 392 -28.30 3.68 30.55
CA ARG A 392 -28.21 4.95 29.84
C ARG A 392 -27.42 5.99 30.63
N ILE A 393 -26.38 6.54 30.03
CA ILE A 393 -25.52 7.59 30.61
C ILE A 393 -25.55 8.80 29.69
N TYR A 394 -25.52 10.01 30.25
CA TYR A 394 -25.45 11.25 29.50
C TYR A 394 -24.05 11.86 29.54
N ALA A 395 -23.58 12.35 28.40
CA ALA A 395 -22.39 13.18 28.31
C ALA A 395 -22.71 14.55 27.71
N GLY A 396 -22.07 15.60 28.23
CA GLY A 396 -22.27 16.97 27.81
C GLY A 396 -20.95 17.69 27.51
N PRO A 397 -20.93 18.73 26.67
CA PRO A 397 -19.73 19.52 26.38
C PRO A 397 -19.01 20.07 27.61
N GLN A 398 -19.79 20.44 28.63
CA GLN A 398 -19.33 20.97 29.91
C GLN A 398 -19.52 19.96 31.06
N GLY A 399 -19.71 18.69 30.72
CA GLY A 399 -19.79 17.62 31.69
C GLY A 399 -18.46 17.44 32.44
N LYS A 400 -18.51 16.73 33.56
CA LYS A 400 -17.34 16.46 34.42
C LYS A 400 -17.27 14.99 34.80
N ALA A 401 -16.07 14.51 35.09
CA ALA A 401 -15.84 13.11 35.42
C ALA A 401 -16.55 12.62 36.70
N ASP A 402 -16.86 13.54 37.61
CA ASP A 402 -17.52 13.30 38.90
C ASP A 402 -19.04 13.55 38.87
N ASN A 403 -19.59 13.96 37.72
CA ASN A 403 -21.03 14.13 37.57
C ASN A 403 -21.77 12.77 37.57
N ALA A 404 -23.06 12.79 37.87
CA ALA A 404 -23.86 11.57 38.05
C ALA A 404 -24.17 10.81 36.75
N GLY A 405 -23.86 11.38 35.58
CA GLY A 405 -24.18 10.80 34.27
C GLY A 405 -25.64 10.90 33.88
N THR A 406 -26.37 11.89 34.43
CA THR A 406 -27.78 12.17 34.11
C THR A 406 -27.89 13.36 33.14
N SER A 407 -29.04 13.57 32.51
CA SER A 407 -29.24 14.70 31.58
C SER A 407 -29.01 16.07 32.21
N VAL A 408 -29.25 16.22 33.52
CA VAL A 408 -29.03 17.47 34.27
C VAL A 408 -27.65 17.56 34.94
N SER A 409 -26.95 16.43 35.07
CA SER A 409 -25.58 16.35 35.60
C SER A 409 -24.79 15.35 34.73
N PRO A 410 -24.46 15.74 33.49
CA PRO A 410 -23.86 14.83 32.51
C PRO A 410 -22.36 14.66 32.75
N LEU A 411 -21.83 13.48 32.43
CA LEU A 411 -20.39 13.25 32.44
C LEU A 411 -19.69 14.02 31.32
N ASP A 412 -18.38 14.19 31.41
CA ASP A 412 -17.59 14.48 30.19
C ASP A 412 -17.57 13.24 29.28
N LEU A 413 -17.36 13.45 27.97
CA LEU A 413 -17.42 12.37 26.97
C LEU A 413 -16.42 11.24 27.24
N ALA A 414 -15.20 11.57 27.66
CA ALA A 414 -14.15 10.56 27.90
C ALA A 414 -14.48 9.69 29.10
N SER A 415 -14.97 10.28 30.18
CA SER A 415 -15.44 9.54 31.36
C SER A 415 -16.62 8.65 30.99
N ALA A 416 -17.62 9.17 30.27
CA ALA A 416 -18.80 8.41 29.90
C ALA A 416 -18.47 7.18 29.03
N VAL A 417 -17.58 7.33 28.04
CA VAL A 417 -17.11 6.22 27.19
C VAL A 417 -16.47 5.09 28.01
N ASN A 418 -15.61 5.44 28.97
CA ASN A 418 -14.90 4.45 29.78
C ASN A 418 -15.80 3.78 30.84
N MET A 419 -16.83 4.49 31.31
CA MET A 419 -17.75 4.02 32.33
C MET A 419 -18.94 3.23 31.76
N LEU A 420 -19.28 3.39 30.48
CA LEU A 420 -20.42 2.73 29.86
C LEU A 420 -20.23 1.20 29.82
N PRO A 421 -21.11 0.41 30.44
CA PRO A 421 -21.03 -1.06 30.37
C PRO A 421 -21.48 -1.59 29.00
N PRO A 422 -21.09 -2.82 28.61
CA PRO A 422 -21.59 -3.47 27.40
C PRO A 422 -23.13 -3.51 27.36
N GLY A 423 -23.72 -3.19 26.21
CA GLY A 423 -25.17 -3.04 26.03
C GLY A 423 -25.74 -1.69 26.46
N GLY A 424 -24.94 -0.82 27.09
CA GLY A 424 -25.35 0.51 27.50
C GLY A 424 -25.47 1.50 26.34
N THR A 425 -26.24 2.56 26.56
CA THR A 425 -26.39 3.69 25.65
C THR A 425 -25.77 4.95 26.24
N LEU A 426 -24.87 5.59 25.51
CA LEU A 426 -24.33 6.91 25.79
C LEU A 426 -25.10 7.94 24.97
N MET A 427 -25.85 8.79 25.67
CA MET A 427 -26.60 9.88 25.09
C MET A 427 -25.81 11.18 25.16
N LEU A 428 -25.51 11.78 24.01
CA LEU A 428 -24.88 13.10 23.93
C LEU A 428 -25.94 14.19 24.01
N LEU A 429 -25.73 15.14 24.91
CA LEU A 429 -26.47 16.39 24.90
C LEU A 429 -26.03 17.24 23.68
N PRO A 430 -26.89 18.12 23.15
CA PRO A 430 -26.49 18.98 22.05
C PRO A 430 -25.29 19.86 22.39
N GLY A 431 -24.36 20.00 21.45
CA GLY A 431 -23.24 20.91 21.56
C GLY A 431 -21.94 20.41 20.94
N ASP A 432 -20.85 21.04 21.35
CA ASP A 432 -19.53 20.94 20.72
C ASP A 432 -18.53 20.24 21.66
N TYR A 433 -17.91 19.17 21.19
CA TYR A 433 -17.08 18.28 21.98
C TYR A 433 -15.65 18.24 21.45
N ALA A 434 -14.68 18.28 22.35
CA ALA A 434 -13.30 17.99 22.02
C ALA A 434 -13.14 16.58 21.40
N GLY A 435 -12.10 16.40 20.59
CA GLY A 435 -11.79 15.11 19.99
C GLY A 435 -11.59 13.99 21.02
N ILE A 436 -12.00 12.78 20.66
CA ILE A 436 -12.05 11.63 21.56
C ILE A 436 -11.37 10.40 20.97
N THR A 437 -10.75 9.59 21.83
CA THR A 437 -10.45 8.18 21.54
C THR A 437 -11.44 7.32 22.30
N ILE A 438 -12.11 6.40 21.60
CA ILE A 438 -12.87 5.30 22.19
C ILE A 438 -11.91 4.10 22.20
N PRO A 439 -11.19 3.87 23.31
CA PRO A 439 -10.07 2.95 23.34
C PRO A 439 -10.54 1.50 23.24
N ILE A 440 -9.65 0.58 22.89
CA ILE A 440 -9.98 -0.85 22.82
C ILE A 440 -10.59 -1.40 24.12
N SER A 441 -10.18 -0.91 25.29
CA SER A 441 -10.73 -1.26 26.60
C SER A 441 -12.20 -0.89 26.75
N ALA A 442 -12.72 0.05 25.95
CA ALA A 442 -14.11 0.46 25.93
C ALA A 442 -14.98 -0.39 24.99
N SER A 443 -14.49 -1.52 24.46
CA SER A 443 -15.28 -2.40 23.57
C SER A 443 -16.58 -2.90 24.21
N GLY A 444 -17.58 -3.15 23.36
CA GLY A 444 -18.78 -3.90 23.72
C GLY A 444 -18.55 -5.42 23.65
N LEU A 445 -19.62 -6.17 23.89
CA LEU A 445 -19.69 -7.61 23.64
C LEU A 445 -20.39 -7.86 22.31
N ALA A 446 -20.13 -9.00 21.67
CA ALA A 446 -20.75 -9.35 20.39
C ALA A 446 -22.29 -9.40 20.46
N ASP A 447 -22.83 -9.84 21.59
CA ASP A 447 -24.27 -9.91 21.89
C ASP A 447 -24.79 -8.66 22.62
N LYS A 448 -23.90 -7.76 23.07
CA LYS A 448 -24.24 -6.53 23.79
C LYS A 448 -23.35 -5.37 23.30
N PRO A 449 -23.54 -4.93 22.05
CA PRO A 449 -22.85 -3.76 21.54
C PRO A 449 -23.21 -2.52 22.36
N LYS A 450 -22.29 -1.58 22.46
CA LYS A 450 -22.54 -0.28 23.10
C LYS A 450 -23.10 0.70 22.08
N THR A 451 -23.93 1.63 22.50
CA THR A 451 -24.52 2.64 21.61
C THR A 451 -24.06 4.04 22.02
N LEU A 452 -23.71 4.88 21.05
CA LEU A 452 -23.54 6.33 21.19
C LEU A 452 -24.51 7.01 20.24
N GLU A 453 -25.40 7.83 20.79
CA GLU A 453 -26.41 8.60 20.07
C GLU A 453 -26.50 10.02 20.64
N ALA A 454 -27.15 10.94 19.93
CA ALA A 454 -27.30 12.33 20.36
C ALA A 454 -28.78 12.76 20.40
N GLU A 455 -29.17 13.53 21.42
CA GLU A 455 -30.56 14.08 21.52
C GLU A 455 -30.82 15.19 20.49
N GLY A 456 -29.75 15.78 19.97
CA GLY A 456 -29.76 16.82 18.95
C GLY A 456 -28.38 16.94 18.33
N LYS A 457 -28.06 18.10 17.74
CA LYS A 457 -26.77 18.28 17.07
C LYS A 457 -25.60 18.18 18.06
N ALA A 458 -24.78 17.14 17.92
CA ALA A 458 -23.53 16.94 18.64
C ALA A 458 -22.36 16.91 17.64
N VAL A 459 -21.42 17.84 17.79
CA VAL A 459 -20.22 17.97 16.93
C VAL A 459 -19.01 17.51 17.73
N ILE A 460 -18.22 16.60 17.18
CA ILE A 460 -16.99 16.09 17.82
C ILE A 460 -15.78 16.42 16.96
N HIS A 461 -14.78 17.06 17.55
CA HIS A 461 -13.55 17.50 16.87
C HIS A 461 -12.53 16.34 16.70
N GLY A 462 -12.99 15.24 16.10
CA GLY A 462 -12.22 14.02 15.86
C GLY A 462 -12.62 12.81 16.69
N VAL A 463 -12.63 11.63 16.06
CA VAL A 463 -12.97 10.38 16.73
C VAL A 463 -11.98 9.29 16.32
N LEU A 464 -11.24 8.73 17.28
CA LEU A 464 -10.49 7.48 17.08
C LEU A 464 -11.24 6.32 17.74
N LEU A 465 -11.89 5.49 16.95
CA LEU A 465 -12.62 4.29 17.38
C LEU A 465 -11.71 3.05 17.30
N GLU A 466 -11.01 2.77 18.40
CA GLU A 466 -10.23 1.53 18.56
C GLU A 466 -11.07 0.38 19.09
N ALA A 467 -12.15 0.70 19.80
CA ALA A 467 -13.10 -0.25 20.33
C ALA A 467 -13.84 -1.03 19.25
N SER A 468 -14.26 -2.24 19.62
CA SER A 468 -15.14 -3.10 18.81
C SER A 468 -16.55 -3.15 19.40
N TYR A 469 -17.53 -3.52 18.57
CA TYR A 469 -18.94 -3.66 18.97
C TYR A 469 -19.57 -2.37 19.50
N TRP A 470 -19.37 -1.27 18.77
CA TRP A 470 -20.06 0.00 18.97
C TRP A 470 -21.03 0.30 17.84
N ASN A 471 -22.19 0.83 18.20
CA ASN A 471 -23.14 1.50 17.31
C ASN A 471 -23.00 3.00 17.57
N ILE A 472 -22.53 3.77 16.59
CA ILE A 472 -22.39 5.23 16.67
C ILE A 472 -23.38 5.85 15.69
N GLN A 473 -24.26 6.72 16.17
CA GLN A 473 -25.35 7.26 15.36
C GLN A 473 -25.56 8.76 15.55
N GLY A 474 -25.81 9.46 14.44
CA GLY A 474 -26.40 10.81 14.47
C GLY A 474 -25.49 11.90 15.02
N ILE A 475 -24.17 11.79 14.79
CA ILE A 475 -23.17 12.79 15.20
C ILE A 475 -22.51 13.46 13.99
N ASP A 476 -22.00 14.66 14.22
CA ASP A 476 -21.14 15.39 13.30
C ASP A 476 -19.67 15.26 13.74
N VAL A 477 -18.74 15.15 12.79
CA VAL A 477 -17.29 15.10 13.03
C VAL A 477 -16.57 16.11 12.15
N THR A 478 -15.75 16.97 12.77
CA THR A 478 -15.00 18.05 12.08
C THR A 478 -13.55 18.14 12.58
N ASP A 479 -12.74 18.91 11.86
CA ASP A 479 -11.31 19.21 12.08
C ASP A 479 -10.38 18.00 11.94
N LYS A 480 -10.75 16.84 12.49
CA LYS A 480 -10.00 15.58 12.50
C LYS A 480 -10.91 14.43 12.09
N SER A 481 -10.35 13.47 11.37
CA SER A 481 -11.07 12.27 10.90
C SER A 481 -11.85 11.53 11.99
N LEU A 482 -12.95 10.88 11.58
CA LEU A 482 -13.43 9.68 12.25
C LEU A 482 -12.61 8.49 11.76
N ARG A 483 -11.69 7.99 12.57
CA ARG A 483 -10.81 6.86 12.26
C ARG A 483 -11.20 5.61 13.05
N ILE A 484 -11.42 4.51 12.36
CA ILE A 484 -11.85 3.22 12.92
C ILE A 484 -10.72 2.22 12.76
N THR A 485 -10.22 1.70 13.88
CA THR A 485 -9.24 0.61 13.95
C THR A 485 -9.80 -0.64 14.64
N GLY A 486 -10.96 -0.51 15.30
CA GLY A 486 -11.73 -1.61 15.85
C GLY A 486 -12.52 -2.41 14.80
N SER A 487 -13.30 -3.38 15.26
CA SER A 487 -14.05 -4.30 14.38
C SER A 487 -15.50 -4.44 14.84
N HIS A 488 -16.37 -4.91 13.94
CA HIS A 488 -17.80 -5.12 14.24
C HIS A 488 -18.52 -3.87 14.73
N ASN A 489 -18.13 -2.69 14.25
CA ASN A 489 -18.82 -1.44 14.57
C ASN A 489 -19.84 -1.08 13.49
N LEU A 490 -20.93 -0.44 13.90
CA LEU A 490 -21.89 0.23 13.04
C LEU A 490 -21.74 1.74 13.23
N VAL A 491 -21.47 2.46 12.15
CA VAL A 491 -21.46 3.93 12.12
C VAL A 491 -22.55 4.37 11.17
N GLU A 492 -23.60 4.98 11.70
CA GLU A 492 -24.84 5.25 10.95
C GLU A 492 -25.27 6.71 11.04
N ASN A 493 -25.68 7.31 9.93
CA ASN A 493 -26.15 8.70 9.88
C ASN A 493 -25.13 9.70 10.49
N VAL A 494 -23.84 9.50 10.21
CA VAL A 494 -22.77 10.39 10.66
C VAL A 494 -22.38 11.34 9.53
N MET A 495 -22.16 12.61 9.86
CA MET A 495 -21.63 13.60 8.93
C MET A 495 -20.19 13.94 9.29
N ALA A 496 -19.24 13.72 8.38
CA ALA A 496 -17.85 14.13 8.55
C ALA A 496 -17.52 15.27 7.58
N TYR A 497 -17.05 16.41 8.06
CA TYR A 497 -16.79 17.55 7.18
C TYR A 497 -15.60 18.39 7.60
N HIS A 498 -14.97 19.05 6.63
CA HIS A 498 -13.85 19.99 6.86
C HIS A 498 -12.75 19.44 7.77
N ASN A 499 -12.45 18.14 7.63
CA ASN A 499 -11.36 17.50 8.33
C ASN A 499 -10.03 17.78 7.63
N ASP A 500 -8.95 17.84 8.41
CA ASP A 500 -7.59 18.07 7.90
C ASP A 500 -6.90 16.83 7.29
N ASP A 501 -7.68 15.77 7.10
CA ASP A 501 -7.40 14.51 6.41
C ASP A 501 -8.76 13.90 6.00
N THR A 502 -8.79 12.63 5.62
CA THR A 502 -9.99 11.86 5.26
C THR A 502 -11.13 12.04 6.27
N GLY A 503 -12.37 12.19 5.82
CA GLY A 503 -13.52 12.34 6.73
C GLY A 503 -13.78 11.08 7.57
N ILE A 504 -14.07 9.95 6.93
CA ILE A 504 -14.29 8.65 7.61
C ILE A 504 -13.31 7.60 7.10
N GLN A 505 -12.45 7.08 7.98
CA GLN A 505 -11.40 6.13 7.60
C GLN A 505 -11.43 4.85 8.43
N ILE A 506 -11.55 3.69 7.77
CA ILE A 506 -11.22 2.37 8.34
C ILE A 506 -9.79 2.02 7.93
N SER A 507 -8.92 1.75 8.90
CA SER A 507 -7.53 1.35 8.67
C SER A 507 -6.92 0.74 9.93
N SER A 508 -5.80 0.02 9.81
CA SER A 508 -5.11 -0.54 10.99
C SER A 508 -3.71 0.01 11.18
N PRO A 509 -3.22 0.10 12.43
CA PRO A 509 -1.83 0.43 12.71
C PRO A 509 -0.83 -0.50 12.01
N ASP A 510 0.36 0.01 11.74
CA ASP A 510 1.48 -0.84 11.30
C ASP A 510 1.83 -1.87 12.40
N LYS A 511 2.36 -3.03 12.00
CA LYS A 511 2.83 -4.11 12.89
C LYS A 511 1.80 -4.77 13.81
N ILE A 512 0.51 -4.41 13.71
CA ILE A 512 -0.54 -5.02 14.55
C ILE A 512 -0.76 -6.51 14.22
N GLY A 513 -0.41 -6.92 13.00
CA GLY A 513 -0.62 -8.26 12.48
C GLY A 513 -2.00 -8.42 11.83
N ARG A 514 -2.05 -9.15 10.71
CA ARG A 514 -3.25 -9.33 9.88
C ARG A 514 -4.51 -9.77 10.64
N PRO A 515 -4.44 -10.67 11.63
CA PRO A 515 -5.63 -11.09 12.37
C PRO A 515 -6.29 -9.97 13.20
N LEU A 516 -5.58 -8.88 13.49
CA LEU A 516 -6.11 -7.73 14.23
C LEU A 516 -6.50 -6.55 13.33
N TRP A 517 -6.52 -6.74 12.00
CA TRP A 517 -6.95 -5.67 11.11
C TRP A 517 -8.44 -5.36 11.29
N ALA A 518 -8.79 -4.08 11.22
CA ALA A 518 -10.16 -3.59 11.30
C ALA A 518 -11.07 -4.32 10.30
N SER A 519 -12.06 -5.04 10.80
CA SER A 519 -12.90 -5.97 10.04
C SER A 519 -14.37 -5.82 10.41
N TYR A 520 -15.26 -6.20 9.49
CA TYR A 520 -16.71 -6.28 9.71
C TYR A 520 -17.35 -4.98 10.23
N ASN A 521 -16.78 -3.81 9.89
CA ASN A 521 -17.41 -2.54 10.20
C ASN A 521 -18.40 -2.17 9.08
N ARG A 522 -19.50 -1.52 9.46
CA ARG A 522 -20.51 -1.02 8.53
C ARG A 522 -20.62 0.49 8.69
N ILE A 523 -20.47 1.22 7.59
CA ILE A 523 -20.75 2.66 7.52
C ILE A 523 -22.03 2.82 6.70
N VAL A 524 -23.07 3.38 7.31
CA VAL A 524 -24.44 3.35 6.76
C VAL A 524 -25.02 4.75 6.71
N ASN A 525 -25.53 5.17 5.55
CA ASN A 525 -26.23 6.46 5.36
C ASN A 525 -25.43 7.71 5.79
N SER A 526 -24.12 7.58 5.95
CA SER A 526 -23.23 8.67 6.34
C SER A 526 -22.86 9.58 5.17
N GLU A 527 -22.46 10.80 5.48
CA GLU A 527 -22.05 11.83 4.52
C GLU A 527 -20.64 12.33 4.87
N SER A 528 -19.81 12.56 3.86
CA SER A 528 -18.45 13.05 4.05
C SER A 528 -18.04 14.06 2.99
N TRP A 529 -17.73 15.30 3.40
CA TRP A 529 -17.53 16.38 2.44
C TRP A 529 -16.55 17.47 2.85
N GLY A 530 -15.98 18.14 1.84
CA GLY A 530 -15.15 19.34 2.06
C GLY A 530 -13.88 19.07 2.87
N ASN A 531 -13.42 17.82 2.94
CA ASN A 531 -12.20 17.44 3.65
C ASN A 531 -10.97 17.81 2.82
N GLU A 532 -9.95 18.38 3.47
CA GLU A 532 -8.76 18.90 2.79
C GLU A 532 -7.51 18.74 3.67
N ASP A 533 -6.54 17.94 3.21
CA ASP A 533 -5.22 17.87 3.84
C ASP A 533 -4.30 18.99 3.32
N PRO A 534 -3.29 19.44 4.10
CA PRO A 534 -2.37 20.50 3.66
C PRO A 534 -1.65 20.20 2.34
N GLY A 535 -1.46 18.92 2.02
CA GLY A 535 -0.86 18.47 0.77
C GLY A 535 -1.82 18.46 -0.42
N LYS A 536 -3.14 18.53 -0.19
CA LYS A 536 -4.22 18.41 -1.18
C LYS A 536 -4.15 17.13 -2.02
N ILE A 537 -3.78 16.01 -1.39
CA ILE A 537 -3.51 14.73 -2.08
C ILE A 537 -3.91 13.49 -1.27
N ASN A 538 -4.51 13.62 -0.08
CA ASN A 538 -4.83 12.47 0.77
C ASN A 538 -6.22 12.51 1.42
N ALA A 539 -6.86 13.68 1.54
CA ALA A 539 -8.13 13.79 2.25
C ALA A 539 -9.32 13.34 1.37
N ASP A 540 -9.73 12.08 1.59
CA ASP A 540 -10.89 11.47 0.94
C ASP A 540 -12.20 11.74 1.70
N GLY A 541 -13.34 11.45 1.07
CA GLY A 541 -14.62 11.34 1.77
C GLY A 541 -14.63 10.13 2.70
N PHE A 542 -14.52 8.93 2.11
CA PHE A 542 -14.46 7.66 2.82
C PHE A 542 -13.22 6.89 2.39
N ALA A 543 -12.47 6.32 3.34
CA ALA A 543 -11.35 5.44 3.03
C ALA A 543 -11.42 4.13 3.80
N VAL A 544 -11.23 3.01 3.10
CA VAL A 544 -11.09 1.67 3.70
C VAL A 544 -9.76 1.11 3.19
N LYS A 545 -8.68 1.67 3.74
CA LYS A 545 -7.33 1.58 3.18
C LYS A 545 -6.28 1.22 4.23
N MET A 546 -5.16 0.69 3.76
CA MET A 546 -3.98 0.35 4.56
C MET A 546 -4.27 -0.62 5.73
N ARG A 547 -4.09 -1.93 5.47
CA ARG A 547 -4.23 -3.01 6.46
C ARG A 547 -5.67 -3.10 6.98
N VAL A 548 -6.62 -3.38 6.10
CA VAL A 548 -8.02 -3.62 6.47
C VAL A 548 -8.38 -5.09 6.28
N GLY A 549 -9.10 -5.66 7.23
CA GLY A 549 -9.54 -7.04 7.17
C GLY A 549 -10.86 -7.20 6.42
N GLU A 550 -11.46 -8.37 6.54
CA GLU A 550 -12.63 -8.77 5.74
C GLU A 550 -13.92 -8.09 6.19
N GLY A 551 -14.92 -8.06 5.30
CA GLY A 551 -16.31 -7.80 5.65
C GLY A 551 -16.67 -6.34 5.94
N ASN A 552 -15.78 -5.39 5.68
CA ASN A 552 -16.10 -3.96 5.79
C ASN A 552 -17.07 -3.53 4.67
N ARG A 553 -18.12 -2.79 5.02
CA ARG A 553 -19.16 -2.33 4.08
C ARG A 553 -19.42 -0.82 4.19
N LEU A 554 -19.64 -0.17 3.04
CA LEU A 554 -20.12 1.21 2.92
C LEU A 554 -21.47 1.18 2.20
N GLU A 555 -22.53 1.63 2.86
CA GLU A 555 -23.91 1.42 2.43
C GLU A 555 -24.67 2.75 2.43
N GLY A 556 -25.12 3.21 1.27
CA GLY A 556 -25.87 4.47 1.19
C GLY A 556 -25.04 5.72 1.48
N CYS A 557 -23.70 5.67 1.36
CA CYS A 557 -22.82 6.79 1.73
C CYS A 557 -22.82 7.90 0.67
N TYR A 558 -22.66 9.17 1.09
CA TYR A 558 -22.55 10.32 0.18
C TYR A 558 -21.22 11.06 0.37
N ALA A 559 -20.36 11.08 -0.65
CA ALA A 559 -19.07 11.74 -0.62
C ALA A 559 -19.01 12.88 -1.62
N HIS A 560 -18.75 14.11 -1.20
CA HIS A 560 -18.65 15.22 -2.16
C HIS A 560 -17.67 16.33 -1.78
N ASN A 561 -17.15 17.01 -2.80
CA ASN A 561 -16.26 18.17 -2.63
C ASN A 561 -15.01 17.91 -1.76
N ASN A 562 -14.54 16.66 -1.67
CA ASN A 562 -13.29 16.33 -1.01
C ASN A 562 -12.09 16.65 -1.92
N VAL A 563 -10.93 16.95 -1.33
CA VAL A 563 -9.73 17.36 -2.08
C VAL A 563 -9.04 16.20 -2.82
N ASP A 564 -9.20 14.96 -2.35
CA ASP A 564 -8.78 13.76 -3.09
C ASP A 564 -10.03 12.99 -3.55
N ASP A 565 -10.25 11.75 -3.14
CA ASP A 565 -11.33 10.91 -3.67
C ASP A 565 -12.64 11.02 -2.88
N GLY A 566 -13.74 10.61 -3.49
CA GLY A 566 -14.96 10.28 -2.76
C GLY A 566 -14.77 9.03 -1.89
N PHE A 567 -14.25 7.95 -2.50
CA PHE A 567 -14.02 6.65 -1.87
C PHE A 567 -12.65 6.09 -2.24
N ASP A 568 -11.81 5.75 -1.26
CA ASP A 568 -10.44 5.22 -1.46
C ASP A 568 -10.23 3.83 -0.80
N LEU A 569 -9.92 2.82 -1.63
CA LEU A 569 -9.59 1.44 -1.21
C LEU A 569 -8.09 1.11 -1.34
N PHE A 570 -7.21 2.12 -1.28
CA PHE A 570 -5.77 1.97 -1.46
C PHE A 570 -5.14 0.86 -0.60
N ASN A 571 -4.23 0.11 -1.20
CA ASN A 571 -3.49 -0.94 -0.52
C ASN A 571 -2.02 -0.96 -0.95
N LYS A 572 -1.14 -1.38 -0.03
CA LYS A 572 0.29 -1.56 -0.28
C LYS A 572 0.59 -3.03 -0.52
N ILE A 573 1.47 -3.31 -1.48
CA ILE A 573 1.88 -4.69 -1.80
C ILE A 573 2.50 -5.40 -0.58
N GLU A 574 3.40 -4.73 0.16
CA GLU A 574 4.13 -5.36 1.27
C GLU A 574 3.24 -5.80 2.44
N ASP A 575 2.12 -5.10 2.65
CA ASP A 575 1.13 -5.44 3.67
C ASP A 575 0.36 -6.72 3.28
N GLY A 576 0.27 -7.00 1.98
CA GLY A 576 -0.56 -8.06 1.40
C GLY A 576 -1.98 -7.58 1.06
N PRO A 577 -2.84 -8.46 0.52
CA PRO A 577 -4.20 -8.07 0.14
C PRO A 577 -5.04 -7.66 1.36
N ASN A 578 -5.64 -6.46 1.26
CA ASN A 578 -6.77 -6.05 2.07
C ASN A 578 -7.92 -7.07 1.92
N GLY A 579 -8.78 -7.12 2.94
CA GLY A 579 -10.04 -7.84 2.83
C GLY A 579 -10.98 -7.20 1.81
N VAL A 580 -11.96 -7.99 1.34
CA VAL A 580 -12.94 -7.52 0.36
C VAL A 580 -13.85 -6.49 1.01
N VAL A 581 -13.75 -5.26 0.52
CA VAL A 581 -14.69 -4.16 0.81
C VAL A 581 -15.87 -4.20 -0.17
N VAL A 582 -17.07 -3.97 0.37
CA VAL A 582 -18.32 -3.85 -0.39
C VAL A 582 -18.89 -2.44 -0.29
N ILE A 583 -19.13 -1.79 -1.41
CA ILE A 583 -19.75 -0.46 -1.52
C ILE A 583 -21.09 -0.60 -2.23
N GLU A 584 -22.18 -0.18 -1.59
CA GLU A 584 -23.53 -0.33 -2.11
C GLU A 584 -24.32 0.98 -2.00
N ASN A 585 -25.11 1.28 -3.03
CA ASN A 585 -26.07 2.39 -3.03
C ASN A 585 -25.45 3.77 -2.70
N SER A 586 -24.18 3.98 -3.02
CA SER A 586 -23.42 5.17 -2.59
C SER A 586 -23.25 6.19 -3.70
N ILE A 587 -23.02 7.45 -3.36
CA ILE A 587 -22.87 8.56 -4.32
C ILE A 587 -21.55 9.29 -4.09
N ALA A 588 -20.79 9.53 -5.15
CA ALA A 588 -19.56 10.33 -5.14
C ALA A 588 -19.68 11.50 -6.12
N ARG A 589 -19.54 12.74 -5.64
CA ARG A 589 -19.78 13.94 -6.46
C ARG A 589 -18.75 15.06 -6.29
N ASN A 590 -18.29 15.61 -7.41
CA ASN A 590 -17.46 16.83 -7.43
C ASN A 590 -16.22 16.76 -6.50
N ASN A 591 -15.68 15.56 -6.28
CA ASN A 591 -14.39 15.41 -5.61
C ASN A 591 -13.28 15.84 -6.58
N THR A 592 -12.18 16.39 -6.06
CA THR A 592 -11.08 16.89 -6.90
C THR A 592 -10.26 15.77 -7.55
N SER A 593 -10.39 14.53 -7.06
CA SER A 593 -9.81 13.33 -7.65
C SER A 593 -10.90 12.41 -8.16
N ASN A 594 -10.93 11.15 -7.75
CA ASN A 594 -11.85 10.14 -8.27
C ASN A 594 -13.17 10.11 -7.47
N GLY A 595 -14.23 9.57 -8.09
CA GLY A 595 -15.43 9.17 -7.37
C GLY A 595 -15.17 7.95 -6.50
N PHE A 596 -14.80 6.83 -7.14
CA PHE A 596 -14.53 5.55 -6.49
C PHE A 596 -13.18 4.97 -6.95
N LYS A 597 -12.17 5.03 -6.08
CA LYS A 597 -10.84 4.42 -6.23
C LYS A 597 -10.84 3.01 -5.63
N LEU A 598 -10.90 1.98 -6.48
CA LEU A 598 -11.15 0.58 -6.08
C LEU A 598 -9.87 -0.25 -5.87
N GLY A 599 -8.77 0.37 -5.47
CA GLY A 599 -7.57 -0.32 -5.03
C GLY A 599 -6.29 0.51 -5.13
N GLY A 600 -5.14 -0.14 -5.27
CA GLY A 600 -3.83 0.52 -5.32
C GLY A 600 -2.66 -0.43 -5.55
N GLU A 601 -1.56 0.14 -6.03
CA GLU A 601 -0.23 -0.49 -6.19
C GLU A 601 -0.22 -1.89 -6.81
N GLY A 602 -1.12 -2.25 -7.74
CA GLY A 602 -1.02 -3.54 -8.44
C GLY A 602 -1.51 -4.73 -7.63
N GLN A 603 -2.05 -4.52 -6.43
CA GLN A 603 -2.42 -5.60 -5.52
C GLN A 603 -3.83 -6.13 -5.84
N PRO A 604 -3.99 -7.39 -6.25
CA PRO A 604 -5.30 -7.96 -6.58
C PRO A 604 -6.18 -8.11 -5.34
N VAL A 605 -7.33 -7.44 -5.33
CA VAL A 605 -8.40 -7.61 -4.35
C VAL A 605 -9.76 -7.53 -5.05
N ALA A 606 -10.65 -8.49 -4.83
CA ALA A 606 -11.95 -8.59 -5.48
C ALA A 606 -13.02 -7.70 -4.78
N HIS A 607 -12.75 -6.40 -4.66
CA HIS A 607 -13.73 -5.42 -4.15
C HIS A 607 -15.02 -5.41 -4.97
N GLN A 608 -16.11 -5.01 -4.32
CA GLN A 608 -17.44 -5.02 -4.92
C GLN A 608 -18.08 -3.65 -4.81
N ILE A 609 -18.61 -3.15 -5.93
CA ILE A 609 -19.36 -1.91 -5.97
C ILE A 609 -20.65 -2.08 -6.76
N ARG A 610 -21.77 -1.78 -6.11
CA ARG A 610 -23.10 -1.93 -6.70
C ARG A 610 -23.97 -0.71 -6.53
N ASN A 611 -24.83 -0.48 -7.50
CA ASN A 611 -25.92 0.51 -7.42
C ASN A 611 -25.44 1.92 -7.04
N SER A 612 -24.19 2.27 -7.35
CA SER A 612 -23.57 3.53 -6.94
C SER A 612 -23.50 4.54 -8.08
N ILE A 613 -23.38 5.82 -7.75
CA ILE A 613 -23.43 6.93 -8.71
C ILE A 613 -22.19 7.82 -8.57
N ALA A 614 -21.48 8.09 -9.68
CA ALA A 614 -20.33 9.01 -9.71
C ALA A 614 -20.59 10.18 -10.66
N ILE A 615 -20.60 11.42 -10.14
CA ILE A 615 -20.95 12.62 -10.93
C ILE A 615 -19.90 13.72 -10.79
N GLY A 616 -19.40 14.24 -11.92
CA GLY A 616 -18.65 15.49 -11.92
C GLY A 616 -17.33 15.49 -11.15
N ASN A 617 -16.79 14.33 -10.77
CA ASN A 617 -15.47 14.26 -10.13
C ASN A 617 -14.39 14.72 -11.12
N HIS A 618 -13.32 15.37 -10.64
CA HIS A 618 -12.35 16.04 -11.52
C HIS A 618 -11.33 15.08 -12.14
N LEU A 619 -11.26 13.83 -11.67
CA LEU A 619 -10.61 12.73 -12.39
C LEU A 619 -11.66 11.73 -12.85
N ASP A 620 -11.62 10.51 -12.30
CA ASP A 620 -12.37 9.38 -12.82
C ASP A 620 -13.64 9.11 -11.99
N GLY A 621 -14.71 8.60 -12.61
CA GLY A 621 -15.90 8.18 -11.90
C GLY A 621 -15.63 6.91 -11.09
N PHE A 622 -15.36 5.80 -11.78
CA PHE A 622 -14.96 4.52 -11.21
C PHE A 622 -13.61 4.09 -11.79
N THR A 623 -12.63 3.83 -10.92
CA THR A 623 -11.26 3.46 -11.32
C THR A 623 -10.78 2.22 -10.58
N ASP A 624 -10.16 1.28 -11.29
CA ASP A 624 -9.47 0.14 -10.67
C ASP A 624 -8.25 0.57 -9.84
N ASN A 625 -7.69 1.75 -10.15
CA ASN A 625 -6.45 2.28 -9.61
C ASN A 625 -5.35 1.21 -9.50
N PHE A 626 -5.14 0.52 -10.62
CA PHE A 626 -4.18 -0.58 -10.77
C PHE A 626 -4.50 -1.83 -9.97
N ASN A 627 -5.70 -2.03 -9.44
CA ASN A 627 -6.10 -3.31 -8.85
C ASN A 627 -6.42 -4.34 -9.96
N PRO A 628 -5.57 -5.36 -10.19
CA PRO A 628 -5.82 -6.35 -11.22
C PRO A 628 -6.78 -7.46 -10.76
N GLY A 629 -7.39 -7.32 -9.58
CA GLY A 629 -8.31 -8.29 -9.02
C GLY A 629 -9.61 -8.39 -9.81
N ARG A 630 -10.34 -9.48 -9.57
CA ARG A 630 -11.66 -9.73 -10.16
C ARG A 630 -12.74 -8.93 -9.45
N LEU A 631 -12.68 -7.61 -9.59
CA LEU A 631 -13.64 -6.64 -9.08
C LEU A 631 -15.07 -6.98 -9.52
N ILE A 632 -16.08 -6.66 -8.71
CA ILE A 632 -17.50 -6.76 -9.12
C ILE A 632 -18.05 -5.35 -9.25
N VAL A 633 -18.41 -4.94 -10.47
CA VAL A 633 -18.86 -3.58 -10.80
C VAL A 633 -20.24 -3.69 -11.44
N GLU A 634 -21.30 -3.50 -10.66
CA GLU A 634 -22.66 -3.79 -11.11
C GLU A 634 -23.65 -2.64 -10.91
N ASN A 635 -24.47 -2.38 -11.93
CA ASN A 635 -25.58 -1.43 -11.87
C ASN A 635 -25.19 0.00 -11.44
N ASN A 636 -23.95 0.40 -11.71
CA ASN A 636 -23.45 1.72 -11.36
C ASN A 636 -23.76 2.74 -12.48
N THR A 637 -23.88 4.02 -12.12
CA THR A 637 -24.03 5.10 -13.10
C THR A 637 -22.91 6.13 -12.93
N ALA A 638 -22.18 6.41 -14.01
CA ALA A 638 -21.19 7.49 -14.04
C ALA A 638 -21.65 8.58 -15.01
N MET A 639 -21.50 9.84 -14.62
CA MET A 639 -21.90 10.96 -15.46
C MET A 639 -20.95 12.15 -15.32
N ASP A 640 -20.50 12.69 -16.45
CA ASP A 640 -19.74 13.95 -16.51
C ASP A 640 -18.50 14.04 -15.62
N ASN A 641 -17.83 12.93 -15.27
CA ASN A 641 -16.53 12.96 -14.58
C ASN A 641 -15.45 13.47 -15.55
N GLN A 642 -14.62 14.43 -15.15
CA GLN A 642 -13.82 15.21 -16.10
C GLN A 642 -12.85 14.37 -16.94
N ARG A 643 -12.30 13.29 -16.39
CA ARG A 643 -11.44 12.34 -17.12
C ARG A 643 -12.26 11.15 -17.64
N PHE A 644 -12.20 9.99 -16.99
CA PHE A 644 -13.00 8.82 -17.40
C PHE A 644 -14.26 8.70 -16.54
N ASN A 645 -15.37 8.22 -17.13
CA ASN A 645 -16.50 7.78 -16.31
C ASN A 645 -16.18 6.40 -15.71
N PHE A 646 -15.63 5.49 -16.52
CA PHE A 646 -15.09 4.19 -16.10
C PHE A 646 -13.68 3.99 -16.67
N ILE A 647 -12.71 3.67 -15.81
CA ILE A 647 -11.36 3.24 -16.19
C ILE A 647 -10.92 1.98 -15.42
N PHE A 648 -10.83 0.88 -16.16
CA PHE A 648 -10.38 -0.44 -15.70
C PHE A 648 -9.33 -0.92 -16.69
N ARG A 649 -8.06 -0.73 -16.30
CA ARG A 649 -6.89 -0.78 -17.17
C ARG A 649 -6.54 -2.24 -17.49
N PRO A 650 -5.99 -2.53 -18.67
CA PRO A 650 -5.53 -3.90 -18.97
C PRO A 650 -4.28 -4.21 -18.14
N SER A 651 -4.37 -5.24 -17.29
CA SER A 651 -3.24 -5.71 -16.49
C SER A 651 -2.22 -6.42 -17.39
N PRO A 652 -0.91 -6.23 -17.19
CA PRO A 652 0.11 -7.02 -17.87
C PRO A 652 0.30 -8.42 -17.26
N TYR A 653 -0.40 -8.75 -16.18
CA TYR A 653 -0.17 -9.93 -15.35
C TYR A 653 -1.21 -11.05 -15.48
N GLY A 654 -2.24 -10.84 -16.29
CA GLY A 654 -3.31 -11.80 -16.54
C GLY A 654 -4.15 -11.38 -17.75
N GLY A 655 -5.02 -12.27 -18.21
CA GLY A 655 -6.00 -11.95 -19.26
C GLY A 655 -7.22 -11.22 -18.71
N PRO A 656 -8.07 -10.63 -19.57
CA PRO A 656 -9.29 -9.94 -19.17
C PRO A 656 -10.21 -10.78 -18.26
N GLU A 657 -10.29 -12.09 -18.46
CA GLU A 657 -11.09 -13.04 -17.67
C GLU A 657 -10.68 -13.12 -16.18
N THR A 658 -9.48 -12.65 -15.86
CA THR A 658 -8.98 -12.53 -14.48
C THR A 658 -9.25 -11.16 -13.87
N GLN A 659 -9.68 -10.20 -14.69
CA GLN A 659 -10.03 -8.84 -14.32
C GLN A 659 -11.55 -8.69 -14.18
N GLY A 660 -12.00 -7.59 -13.56
CA GLY A 660 -13.36 -7.42 -13.03
C GLY A 660 -14.54 -7.85 -13.91
N VAL A 661 -15.67 -8.07 -13.25
CA VAL A 661 -16.98 -8.36 -13.86
C VAL A 661 -17.80 -7.09 -13.91
N PHE A 662 -18.30 -6.78 -15.10
CA PHE A 662 -19.10 -5.58 -15.36
C PHE A 662 -20.49 -5.99 -15.80
N LYS A 663 -21.52 -5.50 -15.12
CA LYS A 663 -22.93 -5.77 -15.47
C LYS A 663 -23.83 -4.57 -15.20
N GLY A 664 -24.68 -4.21 -16.15
CA GLY A 664 -25.72 -3.20 -15.97
C GLY A 664 -25.22 -1.77 -15.71
N ASN A 665 -23.93 -1.48 -15.90
CA ASN A 665 -23.38 -0.15 -15.68
C ASN A 665 -23.81 0.81 -16.80
N LYS A 666 -23.93 2.10 -16.46
CA LYS A 666 -24.32 3.17 -17.39
C LYS A 666 -23.34 4.33 -17.30
N SER A 667 -22.83 4.74 -18.45
CA SER A 667 -21.95 5.90 -18.58
C SER A 667 -22.64 6.96 -19.41
N LEU A 668 -22.78 8.17 -18.89
CA LEU A 668 -23.52 9.26 -19.53
C LEU A 668 -22.66 10.53 -19.63
N ARG A 669 -22.93 11.32 -20.67
CA ARG A 669 -22.36 12.65 -20.86
C ARG A 669 -23.45 13.63 -21.23
N THR A 670 -23.49 14.77 -20.57
CA THR A 670 -24.36 15.90 -20.95
C THR A 670 -23.67 16.81 -21.97
N ALA A 671 -22.34 16.77 -22.04
CA ALA A 671 -21.53 17.47 -23.04
C ALA A 671 -20.39 16.56 -23.55
N PRO A 672 -19.89 16.79 -24.79
CA PRO A 672 -18.73 16.06 -25.30
C PRO A 672 -17.53 16.15 -24.36
N ALA A 673 -16.83 15.02 -24.16
CA ALA A 673 -15.63 14.93 -23.35
C ALA A 673 -14.48 14.30 -24.13
N LYS A 674 -13.25 14.49 -23.66
CA LYS A 674 -12.04 14.00 -24.35
C LYS A 674 -11.91 12.48 -24.35
N TYR A 675 -12.34 11.82 -23.29
CA TYR A 675 -12.07 10.39 -23.06
C TYR A 675 -13.35 9.56 -23.13
N ASP A 676 -13.28 8.52 -23.95
CA ASP A 676 -14.20 7.37 -23.92
C ASP A 676 -13.89 6.49 -22.71
N ASP A 677 -14.83 5.64 -22.30
CA ASP A 677 -14.57 4.68 -21.22
C ASP A 677 -13.56 3.62 -21.65
N ALA A 678 -12.72 3.20 -20.70
CA ALA A 678 -11.72 2.16 -20.90
C ALA A 678 -11.97 1.03 -19.93
N VAL A 679 -12.52 -0.09 -20.39
CA VAL A 679 -12.93 -1.20 -19.51
C VAL A 679 -12.33 -2.51 -19.99
N THR A 680 -11.50 -3.12 -19.15
CA THR A 680 -10.94 -4.46 -19.36
C THR A 680 -11.48 -5.42 -18.31
N GLY A 681 -12.11 -6.52 -18.76
CA GLY A 681 -12.66 -7.56 -17.90
C GLY A 681 -13.75 -8.38 -18.57
N ASP A 682 -14.53 -9.10 -17.76
CA ASP A 682 -15.76 -9.78 -18.17
C ASP A 682 -16.90 -8.75 -18.33
N VAL A 683 -17.07 -8.22 -19.55
CA VAL A 683 -18.07 -7.17 -19.85
C VAL A 683 -19.37 -7.76 -20.40
N ASP A 684 -20.42 -7.78 -19.58
CA ASP A 684 -21.75 -8.22 -20.00
C ASP A 684 -22.43 -7.24 -21.00
N LYS A 685 -23.33 -7.75 -21.84
CA LYS A 685 -24.06 -6.95 -22.85
C LYS A 685 -25.02 -5.90 -22.28
N SER A 686 -25.31 -5.96 -20.98
CA SER A 686 -26.17 -4.99 -20.29
C SER A 686 -25.48 -3.66 -19.97
N ASN A 687 -24.15 -3.58 -20.09
CA ASN A 687 -23.42 -2.34 -19.85
C ASN A 687 -23.57 -1.36 -21.02
N TYR A 688 -23.67 -0.07 -20.68
CA TYR A 688 -23.63 1.04 -21.62
C TYR A 688 -22.41 1.91 -21.30
N PHE A 689 -21.36 1.77 -22.09
CA PHE A 689 -20.12 2.53 -21.94
C PHE A 689 -19.97 3.52 -23.09
N ILE A 690 -19.22 4.60 -22.85
CA ILE A 690 -18.97 5.61 -23.86
C ILE A 690 -17.92 5.08 -24.82
N HIS A 691 -18.30 4.97 -26.09
CA HIS A 691 -17.41 4.68 -27.21
C HIS A 691 -17.70 5.69 -28.33
N GLN A 692 -16.65 6.33 -28.85
CA GLN A 692 -16.74 7.40 -29.84
C GLN A 692 -17.70 8.52 -29.42
N GLY A 693 -17.65 8.89 -28.14
CA GLY A 693 -18.52 9.91 -27.54
C GLY A 693 -19.99 9.53 -27.36
N LYS A 694 -20.37 8.26 -27.57
CA LYS A 694 -21.75 7.77 -27.42
C LYS A 694 -21.85 6.67 -26.38
N SER A 695 -22.87 6.71 -25.54
CA SER A 695 -23.14 5.63 -24.57
C SER A 695 -23.84 4.46 -25.25
N VAL A 696 -23.10 3.39 -25.51
CA VAL A 696 -23.55 2.25 -26.30
C VAL A 696 -23.24 0.94 -25.59
N ASN A 697 -24.08 -0.07 -25.80
CA ASN A 697 -23.79 -1.43 -25.36
C ASN A 697 -23.14 -2.27 -26.49
N SER A 698 -22.74 -3.50 -26.17
CA SER A 698 -22.11 -4.41 -27.14
C SER A 698 -23.02 -4.87 -28.28
N ALA A 699 -24.34 -4.66 -28.16
CA ALA A 699 -25.31 -4.89 -29.23
C ALA A 699 -25.53 -3.64 -30.12
N GLY A 700 -24.78 -2.55 -29.91
CA GLY A 700 -24.91 -1.30 -30.65
C GLY A 700 -26.12 -0.45 -30.26
N LYS A 701 -26.85 -0.80 -29.19
CA LYS A 701 -27.93 0.02 -28.66
C LYS A 701 -27.36 1.20 -27.90
N GLU A 702 -27.79 2.39 -28.26
CA GLU A 702 -27.40 3.64 -27.61
C GLU A 702 -28.40 4.01 -26.50
N ILE A 703 -27.91 4.62 -25.41
CA ILE A 703 -28.72 5.46 -24.51
C ILE A 703 -28.24 6.90 -24.61
N LYS A 704 -29.19 7.84 -24.57
CA LYS A 704 -28.92 9.27 -24.71
C LYS A 704 -29.34 10.01 -23.45
N ALA A 705 -28.70 11.15 -23.21
CA ALA A 705 -29.09 12.06 -22.16
C ALA A 705 -30.58 12.45 -22.24
N THR A 706 -31.11 12.56 -23.46
CA THR A 706 -32.51 12.89 -23.73
C THR A 706 -33.52 11.80 -23.36
N ASP A 707 -33.07 10.57 -23.10
CA ASP A 707 -33.92 9.44 -22.73
C ASP A 707 -34.39 9.49 -21.27
N PHE A 708 -33.82 10.42 -20.49
CA PHE A 708 -34.11 10.61 -19.07
C PHE A 708 -34.92 11.87 -18.85
N LEU A 709 -35.83 11.85 -17.86
CA LEU A 709 -36.63 12.99 -17.43
C LEU A 709 -35.75 14.10 -16.87
N SER A 710 -34.74 13.73 -16.06
CA SER A 710 -33.72 14.65 -15.54
C SER A 710 -32.36 13.96 -15.46
N LEU A 711 -31.31 14.74 -15.74
CA LEU A 711 -29.91 14.42 -15.42
C LEU A 711 -29.33 15.37 -14.37
N THR A 712 -30.17 16.19 -13.75
CA THR A 712 -29.79 17.03 -12.63
C THR A 712 -30.22 16.32 -11.35
N MET A 713 -29.24 16.01 -10.51
CA MET A 713 -29.51 15.48 -9.17
C MET A 713 -30.17 16.57 -8.30
N PRO A 714 -31.14 16.23 -7.43
CA PRO A 714 -31.75 17.20 -6.53
C PRO A 714 -30.74 17.92 -5.64
N GLU A 715 -31.00 19.21 -5.37
CA GLU A 715 -30.23 20.06 -4.46
C GLU A 715 -31.17 20.78 -3.48
N PRO A 716 -31.05 20.56 -2.16
CA PRO A 716 -30.17 19.58 -1.52
C PRO A 716 -30.58 18.14 -1.86
N LEU A 717 -29.62 17.22 -1.83
CA LEU A 717 -29.89 15.79 -1.94
C LEU A 717 -30.40 15.28 -0.58
N LEU A 718 -31.66 14.88 -0.53
CA LEU A 718 -32.30 14.38 0.69
C LEU A 718 -32.37 12.85 0.72
N ARG A 719 -32.69 12.31 1.89
CA ARG A 719 -33.00 10.89 2.08
C ARG A 719 -34.50 10.69 2.35
N LYS A 720 -34.99 9.53 1.94
CA LYS A 720 -36.31 9.01 2.31
C LYS A 720 -36.28 8.42 3.73
N PRO A 721 -37.45 8.14 4.35
CA PRO A 721 -37.50 7.55 5.69
C PRO A 721 -36.79 6.19 5.84
N ASP A 722 -36.60 5.46 4.74
CA ASP A 722 -35.86 4.19 4.71
C ASP A 722 -34.34 4.36 4.55
N GLY A 723 -33.85 5.60 4.55
CA GLY A 723 -32.44 5.96 4.41
C GLY A 723 -31.95 6.06 2.96
N THR A 724 -32.74 5.62 1.98
CA THR A 724 -32.36 5.71 0.56
C THR A 724 -32.37 7.15 0.06
N PHE A 725 -31.55 7.46 -0.93
CA PHE A 725 -31.54 8.80 -1.54
C PHE A 725 -32.86 9.10 -2.25
N ASP A 726 -33.39 10.29 -2.04
CA ASP A 726 -34.48 10.84 -2.85
C ASP A 726 -33.91 11.49 -4.11
N LEU A 727 -33.86 10.69 -5.18
CA LEU A 727 -33.35 11.13 -6.48
C LEU A 727 -34.40 11.90 -7.31
N GLY A 728 -35.65 12.03 -6.85
CA GLY A 728 -36.72 12.62 -7.64
C GLY A 728 -36.84 12.00 -9.04
N SER A 729 -36.75 12.82 -10.09
CA SER A 729 -36.77 12.38 -11.49
C SER A 729 -35.39 12.12 -12.10
N PHE A 730 -34.31 12.25 -11.32
CA PHE A 730 -32.94 12.01 -11.77
C PHE A 730 -32.78 10.56 -12.26
N LEU A 731 -32.28 10.38 -13.48
CA LEU A 731 -32.12 9.08 -14.16
C LEU A 731 -33.42 8.27 -14.35
N GLN A 732 -34.59 8.86 -14.10
CA GLN A 732 -35.87 8.27 -14.46
C GLN A 732 -36.04 8.34 -15.97
N LYS A 733 -36.37 7.21 -16.61
CA LYS A 733 -36.60 7.17 -18.07
C LYS A 733 -37.92 7.85 -18.45
N LYS A 734 -37.93 8.46 -19.64
CA LYS A 734 -39.12 8.99 -20.30
C LYS A 734 -40.04 7.90 -20.81
#